data_AF-A0AAD4HTF4-F1
#
_entry.id   AF-A0AAD4HTF4-F1
#
_cell.length_a   1.000
_cell.length_b   1.000
_cell.length_c   1.000
_cell.angle_alpha   90.00
_cell.angle_beta   90.00
_cell.angle_gamma   90.00
#
_symmetry.space_group_name_H-M   'P 1'
#
loop_
_entity.id
_entity.type
_entity.pdbx_description
1 polymer ?
#
loop_
_entity_poly.entity_id
_entity_poly.type
_entity_poly.pdbx_seq_one_letter_code
_entity_poly.pdbx_strand_id
1 'polypeptide(L)'
;MSSTPSQLLGVLPNNLNGLSAASSRASSEASLQRVKNLPGYTTPVFKGKEEQRAKVQADVAAKGFIPRELAANEVNWFYSQLGIDDTYFQNESPSVISDHIIALFGAKVLAYTKHDLNKLVIDLERIDEKGNGATFIHTSLPGLTSTEGPGATCESRIDSLYLDNSTPSNCYRLETFRSTGSISATASQQLRCYFITKCNFPSPPPPSTRTDGLTDIRTVSDTAFLEKASPHTLEVYQKIMWQVESRYGPVMEVFEVEGTRERRLVIGYKMGGTSRFFSALSNLYHFYQLYSARKYVEQFSNGITIISLYLNPMPNSTGPPIEHSIFQVMKEASLLYCLPDNPFFLDSVNSGHAVQEATYAYCGWVFAQHFCNRLGPAYLHLKNILDESNPSHAEVLNDIKRRFREETFTRESIAQVIHAHAEIIRLLYVNFAMVHYPAADEASQLGPTLSYQRLQTTQPLSDSELYDKIRRTVLNKQDLQVLESFLIFNKHILKTNFYQPTKVALSFRLAPEFLPEIEYPNKPFGMFIIIGNEFRGFHIRFRDVARGGIRIVRSRNKENYSINQRMLFDENYGLAATQSLKNKDIPEGGAKGTILPSLGAPPRRCFEKYVDAIIDLLIPGQTPGIKEPLVDLYGKPELLFFGPDEGTADMMDWAALHARDRGAETWWKSFTTGKSAQLLGGIPHDTYGMTSLSIRQYVLGIYKQLGLREKDITKVQTGGPDGDLGSNEILLSSDKTIAIIDGSGVLADPAGINREELIRLAKCRLTVAHFDKTKLSKDGYLVKVEEQDVRLPSGEIVLDGTDFRNGAHFRFKADLFVPCGGRPEAVNVSNVAALTDTEGKPHFKYIVEGANLFFTQQARLHLEKRKVVLFKDSSANKGGVTSSSLEVLAGLALATQEYLDLMIFKDAKPSDFYQKYVKEIQEKISENAAAEFHCIWREHARLQGAKPRTQISDELSIRLNNLQAELELSDLFDDVPSRRGVMRRAIPTTLVDQVGLDALLERLPETYQRALFSSWVASHYIYKYGVNSSSVDFFHFARDLAR
;
A
#
# COMPACT_ATOMS: atom_id res chain seq x y z
N MET A 1 8.05 -37.76 -40.86
CA MET A 1 7.11 -38.55 -41.68
C MET A 1 6.15 -39.26 -40.74
N SER A 2 4.86 -39.14 -41.05
CA SER A 2 3.66 -39.75 -40.45
C SER A 2 3.84 -41.00 -39.58
N SER A 3 3.18 -41.02 -38.41
CA SER A 3 1.94 -41.79 -38.16
C SER A 3 1.70 -42.05 -36.67
N THR A 4 0.48 -41.75 -36.23
CA THR A 4 -0.20 -42.23 -35.00
C THR A 4 -0.27 -43.76 -34.97
N PRO A 5 -0.42 -44.45 -33.80
CA PRO A 5 -1.76 -44.62 -33.21
C PRO A 5 -1.89 -44.93 -31.68
N SER A 6 -3.12 -44.68 -31.20
CA SER A 6 -3.98 -45.42 -30.24
C SER A 6 -3.52 -45.94 -28.86
N GLN A 7 -4.29 -45.48 -27.86
CA GLN A 7 -4.77 -46.09 -26.60
C GLN A 7 -4.44 -47.56 -26.27
N LEU A 8 -4.12 -47.81 -25.00
CA LEU A 8 -4.44 -49.05 -24.28
C LEU A 8 -4.70 -48.75 -22.79
N LEU A 9 -5.92 -49.06 -22.36
CA LEU A 9 -6.41 -49.11 -20.98
C LEU A 9 -5.77 -50.30 -20.24
N GLY A 10 -5.39 -50.09 -18.97
CA GLY A 10 -4.92 -51.12 -18.05
C GLY A 10 -5.56 -50.94 -16.67
N VAL A 11 -6.38 -51.91 -16.31
CA VAL A 11 -7.22 -52.07 -15.10
C VAL A 11 -6.40 -52.53 -13.89
N LEU A 12 -6.67 -52.00 -12.69
CA LEU A 12 -6.40 -52.66 -11.39
C LEU A 12 -7.41 -52.16 -10.30
N PRO A 13 -7.69 -52.94 -9.23
CA PRO A 13 -9.07 -53.31 -8.88
C PRO A 13 -9.59 -52.82 -7.51
N ASN A 14 -10.93 -52.83 -7.41
CA ASN A 14 -11.72 -52.67 -6.18
C ASN A 14 -11.66 -53.92 -5.29
N ASN A 15 -11.49 -53.71 -3.98
CA ASN A 15 -12.00 -54.46 -2.81
C ASN A 15 -11.20 -53.99 -1.58
N LEU A 16 -11.73 -53.65 -0.40
CA LEU A 16 -12.95 -54.02 0.29
C LEU A 16 -13.25 -53.01 1.42
N ASN A 17 -14.55 -52.83 1.68
CA ASN A 17 -15.15 -52.15 2.82
C ASN A 17 -14.71 -52.72 4.19
N GLY A 18 -14.64 -51.85 5.20
CA GLY A 18 -14.72 -52.25 6.61
C GLY A 18 -14.52 -51.12 7.62
N LEU A 19 -15.63 -50.53 8.09
CA LEU A 19 -15.85 -49.86 9.39
C LEU A 19 -15.10 -48.52 9.58
N SER A 20 -15.73 -47.37 9.87
CA SER A 20 -16.74 -47.14 10.91
C SER A 20 -17.59 -45.90 10.62
N ALA A 21 -18.91 -46.07 10.74
CA ALA A 21 -19.88 -44.99 10.80
C ALA A 21 -19.73 -44.18 12.10
N ALA A 22 -19.38 -42.90 11.98
CA ALA A 22 -19.71 -41.86 12.95
C ALA A 22 -19.64 -40.49 12.25
N SER A 23 -20.68 -39.67 12.45
CA SER A 23 -20.86 -38.27 12.01
C SER A 23 -21.13 -37.99 10.51
N SER A 24 -22.12 -38.65 9.92
CA SER A 24 -22.79 -38.18 8.69
C SER A 24 -24.02 -37.33 9.03
N ARG A 25 -23.84 -36.14 9.61
CA ARG A 25 -24.88 -35.09 9.66
C ARG A 25 -24.25 -33.71 9.56
N ALA A 26 -24.77 -32.93 8.61
CA ALA A 26 -24.48 -31.52 8.28
C ALA A 26 -23.32 -31.26 7.29
N SER A 27 -23.45 -31.73 6.06
CA SER A 27 -22.72 -31.16 4.92
C SER A 27 -23.54 -31.31 3.63
N SER A 28 -24.59 -30.51 3.47
CA SER A 28 -25.28 -30.33 2.19
C SER A 28 -26.17 -29.09 2.24
N GLU A 29 -26.14 -28.32 1.15
CA GLU A 29 -26.84 -27.04 0.87
C GLU A 29 -26.08 -25.77 1.29
N ALA A 30 -25.47 -25.10 0.30
CA ALA A 30 -25.33 -23.65 0.33
C ALA A 30 -26.73 -23.04 0.15
N SER A 31 -27.59 -23.21 1.16
CA SER A 31 -28.91 -22.60 1.20
C SER A 31 -28.71 -21.09 1.28
N LEU A 32 -29.23 -20.34 0.30
CA LEU A 32 -29.48 -18.91 0.50
C LEU A 32 -30.20 -18.73 1.84
N GLN A 33 -29.68 -17.85 2.70
CA GLN A 33 -30.32 -17.58 3.99
C GLN A 33 -31.67 -16.92 3.71
N ARG A 34 -32.75 -17.65 3.95
CA ARG A 34 -34.12 -17.15 3.81
C ARG A 34 -34.46 -16.28 5.00
N VAL A 35 -34.94 -15.07 4.72
CA VAL A 35 -35.44 -14.16 5.73
C VAL A 35 -36.94 -14.01 5.56
N LYS A 36 -37.67 -14.06 6.68
CA LYS A 36 -39.13 -13.88 6.68
C LYS A 36 -39.48 -12.56 6.00
N ASN A 37 -40.55 -12.55 5.22
CA ASN A 37 -41.12 -11.33 4.64
C ASN A 37 -41.87 -10.52 5.70
N LEU A 38 -41.10 -10.00 6.64
CA LEU A 38 -41.53 -9.07 7.68
C LEU A 38 -40.71 -7.78 7.51
N PRO A 39 -41.27 -6.61 7.85
CA PRO A 39 -40.51 -5.37 7.86
C PRO A 39 -39.28 -5.52 8.76
N GLY A 40 -38.08 -5.35 8.20
CA GLY A 40 -36.84 -5.44 8.96
C GLY A 40 -36.70 -4.35 10.04
N TYR A 41 -37.47 -3.27 9.88
CA TYR A 41 -37.65 -2.15 10.79
C TYR A 41 -39.16 -1.96 11.02
N THR A 42 -39.58 -1.72 12.26
CA THR A 42 -40.97 -1.38 12.59
C THR A 42 -41.28 0.02 12.09
N THR A 43 -42.27 0.16 11.22
CA THR A 43 -42.83 1.46 10.84
C THR A 43 -43.60 2.02 12.05
N PRO A 44 -43.17 3.13 12.65
CA PRO A 44 -43.92 3.75 13.74
C PRO A 44 -45.25 4.25 13.19
N VAL A 45 -46.37 3.93 13.85
CA VAL A 45 -47.67 4.53 13.51
C VAL A 45 -47.76 5.89 14.19
N PHE A 46 -47.83 6.96 13.41
CA PHE A 46 -47.91 8.31 13.96
C PHE A 46 -49.34 8.58 14.43
N LYS A 47 -49.60 8.36 15.73
CA LYS A 47 -50.93 8.56 16.33
C LYS A 47 -51.49 9.98 16.15
N GLY A 48 -50.62 10.99 16.01
CA GLY A 48 -51.00 12.39 15.80
C GLY A 48 -51.23 12.79 14.33
N LYS A 49 -51.17 11.86 13.37
CA LYS A 49 -51.18 12.14 11.93
C LYS A 49 -52.41 12.92 11.48
N GLU A 50 -53.57 12.56 12.01
CA GLU A 50 -54.84 13.23 11.67
C GLU A 50 -54.93 14.67 12.21
N GLU A 51 -54.45 14.89 13.43
CA GLU A 51 -54.41 16.24 14.03
C GLU A 51 -53.40 17.14 13.30
N GLN A 52 -52.23 16.59 12.95
CA GLN A 52 -51.23 17.29 12.14
C GLN A 52 -51.81 17.63 10.75
N ARG A 53 -52.50 16.69 10.11
CA ARG A 53 -53.16 16.92 8.81
C ARG A 53 -54.13 18.10 8.85
N ALA A 54 -54.94 18.21 9.91
CA ALA A 54 -55.85 19.33 10.08
C ALA A 54 -55.10 20.67 10.25
N LYS A 55 -54.01 20.69 11.02
CA LYS A 55 -53.14 21.88 11.19
C LYS A 55 -52.48 22.29 9.87
N VAL A 56 -51.96 21.32 9.11
CA VAL A 56 -51.37 21.54 7.78
C VAL A 56 -52.41 22.09 6.81
N GLN A 57 -53.63 21.53 6.79
CA GLN A 57 -54.69 22.02 5.92
C GLN A 57 -55.04 23.49 6.21
N ALA A 58 -55.13 23.86 7.49
CA ALA A 58 -55.35 25.24 7.89
C ALA A 58 -54.20 26.16 7.47
N ASP A 59 -52.95 25.72 7.65
CA ASP A 59 -51.75 26.47 7.30
C ASP A 59 -51.59 26.66 5.78
N VAL A 60 -51.77 25.61 4.98
CA VAL A 60 -51.78 25.67 3.50
C VAL A 60 -52.86 26.65 3.01
N ALA A 61 -54.06 26.58 3.56
CA ALA A 61 -55.15 27.49 3.21
C ALA A 61 -54.88 28.94 3.63
N ALA A 62 -54.18 29.15 4.76
CA ALA A 62 -53.79 30.47 5.25
C ALA A 62 -52.68 31.11 4.41
N LYS A 63 -51.70 30.32 3.92
CA LYS A 63 -50.60 30.78 3.06
C LYS A 63 -51.08 31.29 1.69
N GLY A 64 -52.25 30.83 1.22
CA GLY A 64 -52.94 31.42 0.06
C GLY A 64 -52.38 31.09 -1.33
N PHE A 65 -51.33 30.27 -1.44
CA PHE A 65 -50.74 29.87 -2.73
C PHE A 65 -51.56 28.81 -3.49
N ILE A 66 -52.34 28.00 -2.79
CA ILE A 66 -53.23 26.98 -3.37
C ILE A 66 -54.67 27.52 -3.28
N PRO A 67 -55.49 27.43 -4.35
CA PRO A 67 -56.91 27.78 -4.28
C PRO A 67 -57.60 27.06 -3.13
N ARG A 68 -58.39 27.79 -2.31
CA ARG A 68 -59.02 27.25 -1.10
C ARG A 68 -59.81 25.96 -1.32
N GLU A 69 -60.46 25.85 -2.48
CA GLU A 69 -61.25 24.68 -2.88
C GLU A 69 -60.38 23.43 -3.12
N LEU A 70 -59.10 23.60 -3.46
CA LEU A 70 -58.16 22.52 -3.75
C LEU A 70 -57.27 22.16 -2.56
N ALA A 71 -57.10 23.07 -1.59
CA ALA A 71 -56.20 22.87 -0.45
C ALA A 71 -56.49 21.58 0.33
N ALA A 72 -57.77 21.27 0.62
CA ALA A 72 -58.15 20.04 1.31
C ALA A 72 -57.79 18.77 0.51
N ASN A 73 -58.01 18.81 -0.80
CA ASN A 73 -57.72 17.69 -1.70
C ASN A 73 -56.22 17.44 -1.83
N GLU A 74 -55.42 18.49 -1.98
CA GLU A 74 -53.95 18.38 -2.08
C GLU A 74 -53.32 17.87 -0.78
N VAL A 75 -53.81 18.34 0.37
CA VAL A 75 -53.36 17.86 1.69
C VAL A 75 -53.74 16.39 1.89
N ASN A 76 -54.98 16.00 1.57
CA ASN A 76 -55.39 14.60 1.68
C ASN A 76 -54.63 13.69 0.72
N TRP A 77 -54.39 14.15 -0.51
CA TRP A 77 -53.57 13.43 -1.50
C TRP A 77 -52.16 13.18 -0.96
N PHE A 78 -51.53 14.19 -0.35
CA PHE A 78 -50.20 14.08 0.22
C PHE A 78 -50.12 13.08 1.40
N TYR A 79 -51.08 13.15 2.33
CA TYR A 79 -51.09 12.28 3.52
C TYR A 79 -51.51 10.83 3.24
N SER A 80 -52.37 10.62 2.25
CA SER A 80 -53.09 9.34 2.08
C SER A 80 -52.75 8.61 0.78
N GLN A 81 -52.49 9.33 -0.32
CA GLN A 81 -52.35 8.71 -1.66
C GLN A 81 -50.90 8.57 -2.14
N LEU A 82 -49.99 9.44 -1.71
CA LEU A 82 -48.56 9.32 -2.04
C LEU A 82 -47.87 8.14 -1.34
N GLY A 83 -48.47 7.60 -0.28
CA GLY A 83 -47.89 6.49 0.48
C GLY A 83 -46.58 6.87 1.20
N ILE A 84 -46.46 8.12 1.67
CA ILE A 84 -45.31 8.57 2.47
C ILE A 84 -45.37 7.90 3.85
N ASP A 85 -44.23 7.41 4.32
CA ASP A 85 -44.10 6.70 5.59
C ASP A 85 -44.42 7.60 6.80
N ASP A 86 -45.06 7.03 7.83
CA ASP A 86 -45.45 7.75 9.05
C ASP A 86 -44.27 8.39 9.80
N THR A 87 -43.06 7.84 9.65
CA THR A 87 -41.82 8.39 10.23
C THR A 87 -41.57 9.83 9.77
N TYR A 88 -41.88 10.15 8.51
CA TYR A 88 -41.73 11.50 7.98
C TYR A 88 -42.68 12.48 8.69
N PHE A 89 -43.95 12.12 8.83
CA PHE A 89 -44.96 12.96 9.47
C PHE A 89 -44.66 13.18 10.95
N GLN A 90 -44.12 12.16 11.62
CA GLN A 90 -43.70 12.28 13.01
C GLN A 90 -42.52 13.24 13.22
N ASN A 91 -41.58 13.30 12.26
CA ASN A 91 -40.34 14.07 12.40
C ASN A 91 -40.44 15.50 11.84
N GLU A 92 -41.39 15.77 10.95
CA GLU A 92 -41.53 17.09 10.32
C GLU A 92 -42.62 17.96 10.96
N SER A 93 -42.41 19.27 10.94
CA SER A 93 -43.37 20.22 11.49
C SER A 93 -44.55 20.46 10.52
N PRO A 94 -45.74 20.85 11.02
CA PRO A 94 -46.86 21.20 10.15
C PRO A 94 -46.48 22.25 9.09
N SER A 95 -45.71 23.27 9.47
CA SER A 95 -45.32 24.35 8.55
C SER A 95 -44.46 23.83 7.39
N VAL A 96 -43.52 22.92 7.68
CA VAL A 96 -42.65 22.30 6.68
C VAL A 96 -43.45 21.41 5.74
N ILE A 97 -44.39 20.62 6.28
CA ILE A 97 -45.28 19.79 5.46
C ILE A 97 -46.15 20.66 4.54
N SER A 98 -46.64 21.81 5.03
CA SER A 98 -47.35 22.78 4.20
C SER A 98 -46.50 23.30 3.05
N ASP A 99 -45.23 23.63 3.30
CA ASP A 99 -44.30 24.09 2.26
C ASP A 99 -44.07 23.01 1.20
N HIS A 100 -43.93 21.74 1.62
CA HIS A 100 -43.81 20.61 0.70
C HIS A 100 -45.07 20.44 -0.18
N ILE A 101 -46.27 20.59 0.38
CA ILE A 101 -47.53 20.52 -0.38
C ILE A 101 -47.63 21.70 -1.37
N ILE A 102 -47.25 22.91 -0.95
CA ILE A 102 -47.23 24.09 -1.82
C ILE A 102 -46.24 23.90 -2.97
N ALA A 103 -45.05 23.39 -2.70
CA ALA A 103 -44.05 23.09 -3.72
C ALA A 103 -44.54 22.02 -4.71
N LEU A 104 -45.19 20.96 -4.22
CA LEU A 104 -45.82 19.93 -5.07
C LEU A 104 -46.90 20.51 -5.98
N PHE A 105 -47.76 21.37 -5.43
CA PHE A 105 -48.77 22.06 -6.23
C PHE A 105 -48.13 23.00 -7.26
N GLY A 106 -47.09 23.74 -6.87
CA GLY A 106 -46.30 24.57 -7.78
C GLY A 106 -45.67 23.76 -8.92
N ALA A 107 -45.15 22.56 -8.64
CA ALA A 107 -44.63 21.65 -9.65
C ALA A 107 -45.71 21.20 -10.64
N LYS A 108 -46.94 20.93 -10.16
CA LYS A 108 -48.10 20.61 -11.03
C LYS A 108 -48.45 21.77 -11.95
N VAL A 109 -48.50 22.99 -11.42
CA VAL A 109 -48.77 24.20 -12.21
C VAL A 109 -47.67 24.43 -13.26
N LEU A 110 -46.40 24.25 -12.89
CA LEU A 110 -45.26 24.41 -13.80
C LEU A 110 -45.26 23.34 -14.92
N ALA A 111 -45.59 22.09 -14.60
CA ALA A 111 -45.72 21.03 -15.61
C ALA A 111 -46.83 21.34 -16.61
N TYR A 112 -47.96 21.87 -16.12
CA TYR A 112 -49.08 22.31 -16.96
C TYR A 112 -48.68 23.45 -17.90
N THR A 113 -47.96 24.47 -17.41
CA THR A 113 -47.53 25.61 -18.25
C THR A 113 -46.44 25.26 -19.26
N LYS A 114 -45.64 24.22 -19.00
CA LYS A 114 -44.64 23.70 -19.95
C LYS A 114 -45.21 22.74 -21.00
N HIS A 115 -46.52 22.44 -20.94
CA HIS A 115 -47.17 21.42 -21.77
C HIS A 115 -46.52 20.02 -21.70
N ASP A 116 -45.79 19.74 -20.60
CA ASP A 116 -45.13 18.45 -20.35
C ASP A 116 -45.77 17.79 -19.13
N LEU A 117 -47.04 17.38 -19.29
CA LEU A 117 -47.86 16.74 -18.25
C LEU A 117 -47.31 15.37 -17.80
N ASN A 118 -46.26 14.87 -18.45
CA ASN A 118 -45.62 13.58 -18.19
C ASN A 118 -44.37 13.72 -17.30
N LYS A 119 -43.86 14.94 -17.07
CA LYS A 119 -42.72 15.21 -16.18
C LYS A 119 -43.09 16.18 -15.06
N LEU A 120 -43.34 15.63 -13.87
CA LEU A 120 -43.43 16.41 -12.64
C LEU A 120 -42.04 16.47 -12.02
N VAL A 121 -41.43 17.66 -12.02
CA VAL A 121 -40.13 17.88 -11.36
C VAL A 121 -40.41 18.34 -9.94
N ILE A 122 -40.14 17.47 -8.97
CA ILE A 122 -40.27 17.78 -7.55
C ILE A 122 -38.87 17.79 -6.98
N ASP A 123 -38.55 18.87 -6.28
CA ASP A 123 -37.28 19.10 -5.63
C ASP A 123 -37.53 19.74 -4.27
N LEU A 124 -37.37 18.96 -3.22
CA LEU A 124 -37.54 19.40 -1.86
C LEU A 124 -36.30 19.01 -1.09
N GLU A 125 -35.57 20.00 -0.61
CA GLU A 125 -34.42 19.80 0.24
C GLU A 125 -34.51 20.63 1.51
N ARG A 126 -34.13 20.02 2.62
CA ARG A 126 -33.94 20.69 3.90
C ARG A 126 -32.69 20.13 4.54
N ILE A 127 -31.71 20.98 4.74
CA ILE A 127 -30.48 20.66 5.47
C ILE A 127 -30.51 21.45 6.77
N ASP A 128 -30.37 20.78 7.91
CA ASP A 128 -30.23 21.48 9.18
C ASP A 128 -28.84 22.12 9.25
N GLU A 129 -28.77 23.45 9.33
CA GLU A 129 -27.52 24.22 9.44
C GLU A 129 -26.68 23.84 10.66
N LYS A 130 -27.31 23.29 11.72
CA LYS A 130 -26.63 22.79 12.92
C LYS A 130 -26.10 21.36 12.76
N GLY A 131 -26.35 20.72 11.61
CA GLY A 131 -25.86 19.38 11.28
C GLY A 131 -26.60 18.24 12.00
N ASN A 132 -27.85 18.44 12.42
CA ASN A 132 -28.62 17.37 13.06
C ASN A 132 -29.22 16.37 12.06
N GLY A 133 -29.27 16.71 10.77
CA GLY A 133 -29.85 15.86 9.74
C GLY A 133 -30.25 16.63 8.49
N ALA A 134 -30.83 15.90 7.54
CA ALA A 134 -31.37 16.45 6.30
C ALA A 134 -32.49 15.58 5.73
N THR A 135 -33.38 16.23 4.98
CA THR A 135 -34.45 15.59 4.22
C THR A 135 -34.31 15.98 2.76
N PHE A 136 -34.30 14.98 1.87
CA PHE A 136 -34.33 15.18 0.42
C PHE A 136 -35.49 14.39 -0.17
N ILE A 137 -36.38 15.05 -0.93
CA ILE A 137 -37.50 14.41 -1.63
C ILE A 137 -37.50 14.92 -3.06
N HIS A 138 -37.34 14.01 -4.02
CA HIS A 138 -37.36 14.37 -5.43
C HIS A 138 -38.07 13.32 -6.29
N THR A 139 -38.44 13.71 -7.51
CA THR A 139 -38.94 12.74 -8.50
C THR A 139 -37.80 11.90 -9.07
N SER A 140 -38.02 10.59 -9.21
CA SER A 140 -37.07 9.70 -9.86
C SER A 140 -37.79 8.56 -10.59
N LEU A 141 -37.21 8.15 -11.71
CA LEU A 141 -37.62 6.93 -12.39
C LEU A 141 -36.97 5.72 -11.68
N PRO A 142 -37.72 4.65 -11.40
CA PRO A 142 -37.14 3.42 -10.88
C PRO A 142 -36.10 2.83 -11.84
N GLY A 143 -35.00 2.33 -11.31
CA GLY A 143 -33.99 1.61 -12.11
C GLY A 143 -33.12 2.50 -13.00
N LEU A 144 -33.24 3.83 -12.93
CA LEU A 144 -32.49 4.78 -13.74
C LEU A 144 -31.76 5.78 -12.85
N THR A 145 -30.46 5.97 -13.09
CA THR A 145 -29.71 7.07 -12.49
C THR A 145 -30.05 8.37 -13.20
N SER A 146 -30.56 9.36 -12.46
CA SER A 146 -30.80 10.71 -12.98
C SER A 146 -29.47 11.41 -13.26
N THR A 147 -29.36 12.09 -14.40
CA THR A 147 -28.19 12.93 -14.75
C THR A 147 -28.50 14.41 -14.89
N GLU A 148 -29.77 14.74 -14.95
CA GLU A 148 -30.24 16.11 -14.94
C GLU A 148 -31.19 16.34 -13.77
N GLY A 149 -31.23 17.59 -13.33
CA GLY A 149 -32.09 18.02 -12.23
C GLY A 149 -31.60 17.58 -10.84
N PRO A 150 -32.45 17.75 -9.82
CA PRO A 150 -32.03 17.67 -8.42
C PRO A 150 -31.65 16.25 -7.96
N GLY A 151 -32.31 15.24 -8.54
CA GLY A 151 -32.00 13.84 -8.25
C GLY A 151 -30.62 13.39 -8.72
N ALA A 152 -29.96 14.14 -9.62
CA ALA A 152 -28.68 13.75 -10.19
C ALA A 152 -27.52 13.83 -9.20
N THR A 153 -27.56 14.78 -8.27
CA THR A 153 -26.46 15.00 -7.30
C THR A 153 -26.84 14.60 -5.87
N CYS A 154 -28.10 14.28 -5.60
CA CYS A 154 -28.61 14.04 -4.24
C CYS A 154 -27.80 13.00 -3.45
N GLU A 155 -27.63 11.78 -3.96
CA GLU A 155 -26.88 10.74 -3.22
C GLU A 155 -25.39 11.09 -3.08
N SER A 156 -24.77 11.72 -4.09
CA SER A 156 -23.37 12.16 -4.01
C SER A 156 -23.13 13.26 -2.97
N ARG A 157 -24.14 14.12 -2.76
CA ARG A 157 -24.14 15.14 -1.70
C ARG A 157 -24.31 14.49 -0.33
N ILE A 158 -25.17 13.48 -0.22
CA ILE A 158 -25.34 12.70 1.02
C ILE A 158 -24.02 12.02 1.41
N ASP A 159 -23.34 11.39 0.46
CA ASP A 159 -22.01 10.80 0.68
C ASP A 159 -21.02 11.83 1.24
N SER A 160 -20.85 12.95 0.54
CA SER A 160 -19.87 13.99 0.89
C SER A 160 -20.16 14.67 2.23
N LEU A 161 -21.44 14.96 2.53
CA LEU A 161 -21.85 15.71 3.72
C LEU A 161 -21.95 14.82 4.97
N TYR A 162 -22.37 13.57 4.83
CA TYR A 162 -22.79 12.75 5.98
C TYR A 162 -22.09 11.41 6.13
N LEU A 163 -21.67 10.73 5.03
CA LEU A 163 -21.19 9.34 5.09
C LEU A 163 -19.67 9.19 4.94
N ASP A 164 -19.03 9.99 4.09
CA ASP A 164 -17.58 9.87 3.79
C ASP A 164 -16.71 10.35 4.95
N ASN A 165 -17.18 11.36 5.68
CA ASN A 165 -16.45 12.03 6.75
C ASN A 165 -16.94 11.63 8.15
N SER A 166 -17.74 10.55 8.26
CA SER A 166 -18.29 10.10 9.54
C SER A 166 -17.18 9.54 10.44
N THR A 167 -17.35 9.78 11.74
CA THR A 167 -16.48 9.24 12.80
C THR A 167 -17.35 8.69 13.92
N PRO A 168 -16.82 7.85 14.83
CA PRO A 168 -17.57 7.38 16.01
C PRO A 168 -18.30 8.47 16.81
N SER A 169 -17.78 9.71 16.82
CA SER A 169 -18.39 10.87 17.48
C SER A 169 -19.35 11.67 16.60
N ASN A 170 -19.35 11.45 15.29
CA ASN A 170 -20.16 12.15 14.30
C ASN A 170 -20.73 11.14 13.30
N CYS A 171 -21.75 10.41 13.74
CA CYS A 171 -22.45 9.36 12.99
C CYS A 171 -23.83 9.82 12.54
N TYR A 172 -24.30 9.25 11.43
CA TYR A 172 -25.61 9.50 10.85
C TYR A 172 -26.30 8.18 10.47
N ARG A 173 -27.62 8.15 10.63
CA ARG A 173 -28.50 7.19 9.99
C ARG A 173 -29.05 7.78 8.70
N LEU A 174 -29.11 6.98 7.66
CA LEU A 174 -29.85 7.28 6.44
C LEU A 174 -30.95 6.23 6.21
N GLU A 175 -32.19 6.70 6.10
CA GLU A 175 -33.35 5.90 5.68
C GLU A 175 -33.82 6.43 4.32
N THR A 176 -33.99 5.55 3.33
CA THR A 176 -34.51 5.95 2.02
C THR A 176 -35.62 5.04 1.55
N PHE A 177 -36.65 5.67 0.98
CA PHE A 177 -37.90 5.03 0.57
C PHE A 177 -38.29 5.50 -0.82
N ARG A 178 -38.94 4.60 -1.57
CA ARG A 178 -39.61 4.90 -2.84
C ARG A 178 -41.11 4.82 -2.64
N SER A 179 -41.85 5.81 -3.12
CA SER A 179 -43.32 5.78 -3.04
C SER A 179 -43.89 4.61 -3.84
N THR A 180 -44.94 3.97 -3.31
CA THR A 180 -45.63 2.86 -3.99
C THR A 180 -46.57 3.36 -5.08
N GLY A 181 -47.17 4.55 -4.92
CA GLY A 181 -48.02 5.22 -5.90
C GLY A 181 -47.25 6.07 -6.90
N SER A 182 -47.83 6.27 -8.10
CA SER A 182 -47.37 7.24 -9.08
C SER A 182 -47.78 8.66 -8.69
N ILE A 183 -46.95 9.65 -9.05
CA ILE A 183 -47.16 11.05 -8.67
C ILE A 183 -48.33 11.67 -9.45
N SER A 184 -48.67 11.10 -10.61
CA SER A 184 -49.85 11.46 -11.39
C SER A 184 -50.47 10.20 -11.99
N ALA A 185 -51.75 10.27 -12.33
CA ALA A 185 -52.42 9.26 -13.16
C ALA A 185 -51.80 9.15 -14.58
N THR A 186 -51.09 10.20 -15.03
CA THR A 186 -50.47 10.29 -16.36
C THR A 186 -48.95 10.08 -16.36
N ALA A 187 -48.27 10.08 -15.21
CA ALA A 187 -46.80 10.02 -15.12
C ALA A 187 -46.33 8.77 -14.37
N SER A 188 -45.36 8.04 -14.94
CA SER A 188 -44.75 6.84 -14.33
C SER A 188 -43.69 7.13 -13.26
N GLN A 189 -43.44 8.41 -12.94
CA GLN A 189 -42.46 8.83 -11.95
C GLN A 189 -42.94 8.57 -10.52
N GLN A 190 -42.01 8.19 -9.65
CA GLN A 190 -42.23 7.96 -8.21
C GLN A 190 -41.38 8.93 -7.39
N LEU A 191 -41.80 9.17 -6.14
CA LEU A 191 -41.02 9.96 -5.20
C LEU A 191 -39.91 9.10 -4.62
N ARG A 192 -38.72 9.71 -4.52
CA ARG A 192 -37.61 9.17 -3.75
C ARG A 192 -37.34 10.09 -2.59
N CYS A 193 -37.40 9.52 -1.39
CA CYS A 193 -37.17 10.24 -0.14
C CYS A 193 -35.90 9.73 0.52
N TYR A 194 -35.13 10.64 1.10
CA TYR A 194 -33.95 10.38 1.92
C TYR A 194 -34.09 11.15 3.23
N PHE A 195 -33.96 10.45 4.34
CA PHE A 195 -34.02 11.00 5.69
C PHE A 195 -32.71 10.71 6.40
N ILE A 196 -31.96 11.76 6.68
CA ILE A 196 -30.68 11.71 7.36
C ILE A 196 -30.91 12.24 8.78
N THR A 197 -30.51 11.47 9.78
CA THR A 197 -30.59 11.86 11.19
C THR A 197 -29.26 11.60 11.87
N LYS A 198 -28.79 12.54 12.70
CA LYS A 198 -27.59 12.35 13.50
C LYS A 198 -27.84 11.29 14.58
N CYS A 199 -26.94 10.33 14.71
CA CYS A 199 -27.04 9.27 15.71
C CYS A 199 -26.82 9.83 17.12
N ASN A 200 -27.59 9.33 18.08
CA ASN A 200 -27.45 9.59 19.50
C ASN A 200 -27.17 8.28 20.24
N PHE A 201 -25.90 8.09 20.63
CA PHE A 201 -25.47 6.93 21.39
C PHE A 201 -25.63 7.19 22.90
N PRO A 202 -26.26 6.29 23.67
CA PRO A 202 -26.43 6.46 25.12
C PRO A 202 -25.08 6.61 25.84
N SER A 203 -25.02 7.51 26.83
CA SER A 203 -23.88 7.62 27.75
C SER A 203 -24.37 7.55 29.20
N PRO A 204 -24.11 6.45 29.93
CA PRO A 204 -23.35 5.26 29.52
C PRO A 204 -24.11 4.35 28.53
N PRO A 205 -23.40 3.54 27.72
CA PRO A 205 -24.03 2.57 26.82
C PRO A 205 -24.78 1.49 27.61
N PRO A 206 -25.80 0.83 27.01
CA PRO A 206 -26.47 -0.31 27.61
C PRO A 206 -25.46 -1.40 28.03
N PRO A 207 -25.71 -2.14 29.12
CA PRO A 207 -24.83 -3.23 29.51
C PRO A 207 -24.82 -4.33 28.43
N SER A 208 -23.62 -4.82 28.11
CA SER A 208 -23.47 -5.96 27.19
C SER A 208 -24.19 -7.17 27.77
N THR A 209 -24.97 -7.85 26.94
CA THR A 209 -25.59 -9.13 27.28
C THR A 209 -24.64 -10.30 27.09
N ARG A 210 -23.41 -10.04 26.64
CA ARG A 210 -22.40 -11.03 26.25
C ARG A 210 -21.27 -11.11 27.27
N THR A 211 -20.72 -12.32 27.44
CA THR A 211 -19.61 -12.62 28.35
C THR A 211 -18.33 -13.04 27.63
N ASP A 212 -18.34 -13.14 26.30
CA ASP A 212 -17.22 -13.64 25.49
C ASP A 212 -16.29 -12.54 24.94
N GLY A 213 -16.50 -11.28 25.35
CA GLY A 213 -15.66 -10.15 24.96
C GLY A 213 -15.90 -9.63 23.53
N LEU A 214 -16.78 -10.28 22.74
CA LEU A 214 -17.17 -9.77 21.43
C LEU A 214 -18.18 -8.63 21.57
N THR A 215 -18.15 -7.68 20.63
CA THR A 215 -19.05 -6.53 20.61
C THR A 215 -20.51 -6.96 20.60
N ASP A 216 -21.32 -6.40 21.50
CA ASP A 216 -22.78 -6.52 21.47
C ASP A 216 -23.35 -5.31 20.72
N ILE A 217 -24.10 -5.54 19.64
CA ILE A 217 -24.72 -4.50 18.81
C ILE A 217 -25.55 -3.53 19.66
N ARG A 218 -26.16 -4.00 20.75
CA ARG A 218 -26.96 -3.16 21.66
C ARG A 218 -26.15 -2.12 22.41
N THR A 219 -24.85 -2.37 22.61
CA THR A 219 -23.94 -1.46 23.32
C THR A 219 -23.44 -0.33 22.41
N VAL A 220 -23.44 -0.55 21.09
CA VAL A 220 -22.83 0.36 20.11
C VAL A 220 -23.84 1.08 19.21
N SER A 221 -25.12 0.74 19.33
CA SER A 221 -26.21 1.26 18.50
C SER A 221 -26.84 2.54 19.04
N ASP A 222 -27.38 3.33 18.12
CA ASP A 222 -28.27 4.45 18.41
C ASP A 222 -29.60 3.98 19.04
N THR A 223 -30.18 4.80 19.92
CA THR A 223 -31.44 4.45 20.62
C THR A 223 -32.59 4.18 19.65
N ALA A 224 -32.78 5.04 18.65
CA ALA A 224 -33.85 4.89 17.68
C ALA A 224 -33.62 3.68 16.75
N PHE A 225 -32.37 3.24 16.52
CA PHE A 225 -32.12 1.97 15.81
C PHE A 225 -32.67 0.80 16.62
N LEU A 226 -32.34 0.74 17.92
CA LEU A 226 -32.72 -0.38 18.78
C LEU A 226 -34.23 -0.48 18.99
N GLU A 227 -34.93 0.65 18.99
CA GLU A 227 -36.39 0.70 19.05
C GLU A 227 -37.05 0.23 17.75
N LYS A 228 -36.47 0.58 16.59
CA LYS A 228 -37.05 0.27 15.27
C LYS A 228 -36.64 -1.10 14.74
N ALA A 229 -35.42 -1.56 14.98
CA ALA A 229 -34.88 -2.74 14.34
C ALA A 229 -35.53 -4.03 14.86
N SER A 230 -35.96 -4.89 13.95
CA SER A 230 -36.47 -6.21 14.34
C SER A 230 -35.37 -7.07 14.99
N PRO A 231 -35.72 -8.04 15.87
CA PRO A 231 -34.74 -8.95 16.46
C PRO A 231 -33.87 -9.67 15.42
N HIS A 232 -34.46 -10.00 14.26
CA HIS A 232 -33.74 -10.65 13.18
C HIS A 232 -32.76 -9.71 12.46
N THR A 233 -33.13 -8.45 12.22
CA THR A 233 -32.18 -7.45 11.68
C THR A 233 -30.99 -7.24 12.62
N LEU A 234 -31.23 -7.18 13.93
CA LEU A 234 -30.17 -7.07 14.93
C LEU A 234 -29.20 -8.27 14.85
N GLU A 235 -29.72 -9.49 14.71
CA GLU A 235 -28.90 -10.69 14.57
C GLU A 235 -28.05 -10.69 13.30
N VAL A 236 -28.63 -10.30 12.15
CA VAL A 236 -27.90 -10.20 10.88
C VAL A 236 -26.80 -9.15 10.99
N TYR A 237 -27.12 -7.96 11.49
CA TYR A 237 -26.13 -6.88 11.62
C TYR A 237 -25.05 -7.22 12.64
N GLN A 238 -25.38 -7.91 13.74
CA GLN A 238 -24.41 -8.40 14.71
C GLN A 238 -23.39 -9.34 14.07
N LYS A 239 -23.85 -10.31 13.25
CA LYS A 239 -22.98 -11.25 12.53
C LYS A 239 -22.06 -10.53 11.55
N ILE A 240 -22.61 -9.57 10.78
CA ILE A 240 -21.82 -8.74 9.86
C ILE A 240 -20.78 -7.93 10.63
N MET A 241 -21.16 -7.33 11.76
CA MET A 241 -20.28 -6.52 12.60
C MET A 241 -19.06 -7.31 13.07
N TRP A 242 -19.23 -8.52 13.60
CA TRP A 242 -18.09 -9.37 14.00
C TRP A 242 -17.17 -9.71 12.84
N GLN A 243 -17.74 -9.98 11.65
CA GLN A 243 -16.92 -10.24 10.47
C GLN A 243 -16.12 -8.99 10.06
N VAL A 244 -16.71 -7.80 10.14
CA VAL A 244 -16.03 -6.53 9.83
C VAL A 244 -14.94 -6.24 10.86
N GLU A 245 -15.15 -6.54 12.14
CA GLU A 245 -14.12 -6.38 13.18
C GLU A 245 -12.90 -7.28 12.90
N SER A 246 -13.15 -8.51 12.42
CA SER A 246 -12.10 -9.48 12.05
C SER A 246 -11.41 -9.23 10.71
N ARG A 247 -11.87 -8.25 9.90
CA ARG A 247 -11.39 -8.04 8.53
C ARG A 247 -11.10 -6.56 8.22
N TYR A 248 -10.41 -6.33 7.12
CA TYR A 248 -10.10 -4.98 6.63
C TYR A 248 -11.00 -4.55 5.47
N GLY A 249 -11.34 -5.45 4.56
CA GLY A 249 -12.26 -5.18 3.46
C GLY A 249 -13.75 -5.25 3.83
N PRO A 250 -14.62 -4.95 2.86
CA PRO A 250 -16.06 -4.99 3.07
C PRO A 250 -16.54 -6.44 3.24
N VAL A 251 -17.55 -6.62 4.09
CA VAL A 251 -18.27 -7.89 4.28
C VAL A 251 -19.62 -7.76 3.61
N MET A 252 -19.98 -8.73 2.77
CA MET A 252 -21.23 -8.69 1.99
C MET A 252 -21.96 -10.02 2.10
N GLU A 253 -23.25 -9.97 2.42
CA GLU A 253 -24.13 -11.14 2.49
C GLU A 253 -25.46 -10.87 1.78
N VAL A 254 -25.97 -11.90 1.09
CA VAL A 254 -27.22 -11.85 0.31
C VAL A 254 -28.27 -12.76 0.94
N PHE A 255 -29.49 -12.24 1.06
CA PHE A 255 -30.63 -12.92 1.66
C PHE A 255 -31.83 -12.93 0.72
N GLU A 256 -32.58 -14.04 0.72
CA GLU A 256 -33.86 -14.16 0.01
C GLU A 256 -35.02 -13.75 0.91
N VAL A 257 -35.90 -12.88 0.42
CA VAL A 257 -37.11 -12.49 1.15
C VAL A 257 -38.26 -13.45 0.83
N GLU A 258 -38.71 -14.21 1.82
CA GLU A 258 -39.70 -15.30 1.65
C GLU A 258 -40.98 -14.86 0.92
N GLY A 259 -41.41 -15.64 -0.08
CA GLY A 259 -42.66 -15.35 -0.81
C GLY A 259 -42.60 -14.11 -1.72
N THR A 260 -41.42 -13.54 -1.96
CA THR A 260 -41.23 -12.42 -2.90
C THR A 260 -40.04 -12.68 -3.83
N ARG A 261 -39.91 -11.89 -4.91
CA ARG A 261 -38.70 -11.81 -5.73
C ARG A 261 -37.70 -10.73 -5.25
N GLU A 262 -37.93 -10.16 -4.07
CA GLU A 262 -37.02 -9.18 -3.47
C GLU A 262 -35.77 -9.90 -2.93
N ARG A 263 -34.61 -9.26 -3.10
CA ARG A 263 -33.33 -9.70 -2.52
C ARG A 263 -32.78 -8.62 -1.60
N ARG A 264 -32.30 -9.03 -0.42
CA ARG A 264 -31.65 -8.14 0.55
C ARG A 264 -30.14 -8.34 0.49
N LEU A 265 -29.40 -7.29 0.14
CA LEU A 265 -27.94 -7.25 0.18
C LEU A 265 -27.51 -6.41 1.38
N VAL A 266 -26.75 -7.01 2.30
CA VAL A 266 -26.21 -6.34 3.49
C VAL A 266 -24.70 -6.22 3.36
N ILE A 267 -24.18 -5.00 3.49
CA ILE A 267 -22.77 -4.67 3.32
C ILE A 267 -22.27 -3.98 4.58
N GLY A 268 -21.27 -4.54 5.26
CA GLY A 268 -20.60 -3.94 6.41
C GLY A 268 -19.16 -3.53 6.08
N TYR A 269 -18.72 -2.38 6.57
CA TYR A 269 -17.33 -1.91 6.43
C TYR A 269 -16.95 -0.89 7.52
N LYS A 270 -15.64 -0.67 7.70
CA LYS A 270 -15.11 0.32 8.66
C LYS A 270 -15.24 1.74 8.11
N MET A 271 -15.64 2.70 8.96
CA MET A 271 -15.78 4.11 8.60
C MET A 271 -14.47 4.68 8.04
N GLY A 272 -14.58 5.50 6.99
CA GLY A 272 -13.44 6.03 6.24
C GLY A 272 -12.70 5.00 5.38
N GLY A 273 -13.18 3.76 5.29
CA GLY A 273 -12.57 2.74 4.43
C GLY A 273 -12.74 3.00 2.93
N THR A 274 -13.78 3.73 2.53
CA THR A 274 -14.10 4.13 1.14
C THR A 274 -14.80 5.49 1.15
N SER A 275 -14.82 6.17 0.00
CA SER A 275 -15.64 7.37 -0.27
C SER A 275 -16.76 7.04 -1.26
N ARG A 276 -17.80 7.88 -1.34
CA ARG A 276 -18.88 7.86 -2.35
C ARG A 276 -19.53 6.50 -2.62
N PHE A 277 -19.49 5.61 -1.63
CA PHE A 277 -19.83 4.21 -1.86
C PHE A 277 -21.34 3.99 -1.98
N PHE A 278 -22.14 4.74 -1.21
CA PHE A 278 -23.59 4.60 -1.25
C PHE A 278 -24.17 5.04 -2.61
N SER A 279 -23.73 6.18 -3.15
CA SER A 279 -24.16 6.61 -4.49
C SER A 279 -23.65 5.69 -5.60
N ALA A 280 -22.41 5.18 -5.50
CA ALA A 280 -21.86 4.24 -6.48
C ALA A 280 -22.66 2.91 -6.53
N LEU A 281 -23.12 2.39 -5.39
CA LEU A 281 -23.96 1.19 -5.34
C LEU A 281 -25.27 1.35 -6.12
N SER A 282 -25.84 2.56 -6.14
CA SER A 282 -27.03 2.87 -6.94
C SER A 282 -26.83 2.69 -8.42
N ASN A 283 -25.74 3.25 -8.93
CA ASN A 283 -25.38 3.14 -10.33
C ASN A 283 -25.17 1.68 -10.73
N LEU A 284 -24.56 0.89 -9.85
CA LEU A 284 -24.32 -0.54 -10.07
C LEU A 284 -25.63 -1.34 -10.19
N TYR A 285 -26.55 -1.25 -9.22
CA TYR A 285 -27.76 -2.07 -9.33
C TYR A 285 -28.71 -1.56 -10.44
N HIS A 286 -28.69 -0.26 -10.79
CA HIS A 286 -29.41 0.28 -11.96
C HIS A 286 -28.87 -0.31 -13.27
N PHE A 287 -27.56 -0.49 -13.40
CA PHE A 287 -26.95 -1.14 -14.57
C PHE A 287 -27.50 -2.56 -14.81
N TYR A 288 -27.80 -3.29 -13.73
CA TYR A 288 -28.42 -4.62 -13.78
C TYR A 288 -29.96 -4.58 -13.91
N GLN A 289 -30.55 -3.43 -14.24
CA GLN A 289 -32.00 -3.22 -14.34
C GLN A 289 -32.74 -3.60 -13.04
N LEU A 290 -32.11 -3.35 -11.90
CA LEU A 290 -32.73 -3.47 -10.59
C LEU A 290 -33.09 -2.09 -10.06
N TYR A 291 -34.05 -2.03 -9.14
CA TYR A 291 -34.34 -0.82 -8.38
C TYR A 291 -34.42 -1.14 -6.89
N SER A 292 -34.10 -0.14 -6.07
CA SER A 292 -34.27 -0.24 -4.63
C SER A 292 -35.64 0.27 -4.21
N ALA A 293 -36.40 -0.56 -3.48
CA ALA A 293 -37.61 -0.11 -2.79
C ALA A 293 -37.26 0.75 -1.57
N ARG A 294 -36.27 0.28 -0.80
CA ARG A 294 -35.75 0.93 0.40
C ARG A 294 -34.26 0.63 0.60
N LYS A 295 -33.55 1.56 1.25
CA LYS A 295 -32.17 1.36 1.73
C LYS A 295 -32.03 1.92 3.13
N TYR A 296 -31.13 1.33 3.88
CA TYR A 296 -30.74 1.78 5.21
C TYR A 296 -29.23 1.87 5.29
N VAL A 297 -28.72 2.94 5.89
CA VAL A 297 -27.33 3.05 6.32
C VAL A 297 -27.35 3.31 7.81
N GLU A 298 -26.78 2.38 8.58
CA GLU A 298 -26.59 2.51 10.02
C GLU A 298 -25.11 2.68 10.31
N GLN A 299 -24.81 3.65 11.18
CA GLN A 299 -23.47 3.92 11.68
C GLN A 299 -23.44 3.65 13.19
N PHE A 300 -22.42 2.91 13.62
CA PHE A 300 -22.29 2.45 15.01
C PHE A 300 -21.10 3.13 15.69
N SER A 301 -21.19 3.29 17.01
CA SER A 301 -20.15 3.96 17.81
C SER A 301 -18.81 3.21 17.87
N ASN A 302 -18.74 1.94 17.46
CA ASN A 302 -17.48 1.22 17.26
C ASN A 302 -16.81 1.50 15.90
N GLY A 303 -17.34 2.44 15.11
CA GLY A 303 -16.73 2.86 13.84
C GLY A 303 -17.08 1.97 12.64
N ILE A 304 -18.18 1.22 12.72
CA ILE A 304 -18.67 0.36 11.64
C ILE A 304 -19.89 1.02 10.95
N THR A 305 -19.95 0.88 9.64
CA THR A 305 -21.10 1.25 8.81
C THR A 305 -21.71 -0.01 8.22
N ILE A 306 -23.03 -0.16 8.31
CA ILE A 306 -23.78 -1.24 7.65
C ILE A 306 -24.82 -0.64 6.70
N ILE A 307 -24.75 -1.01 5.43
CA ILE A 307 -25.72 -0.68 4.40
C ILE A 307 -26.61 -1.90 4.15
N SER A 308 -27.93 -1.73 4.13
CA SER A 308 -28.88 -2.75 3.73
C SER A 308 -29.70 -2.27 2.54
N LEU A 309 -29.57 -2.96 1.41
CA LEU A 309 -30.26 -2.69 0.16
C LEU A 309 -31.35 -3.73 -0.08
N TYR A 310 -32.56 -3.29 -0.38
CA TYR A 310 -33.68 -4.15 -0.78
C TYR A 310 -33.95 -3.94 -2.27
N LEU A 311 -33.54 -4.92 -3.07
CA LEU A 311 -33.50 -4.82 -4.53
C LEU A 311 -34.60 -5.67 -5.17
N ASN A 312 -35.25 -5.09 -6.17
CA ASN A 312 -36.30 -5.71 -6.97
C ASN A 312 -35.96 -5.60 -8.46
N PRO A 313 -36.35 -6.57 -9.29
CA PRO A 313 -36.19 -6.47 -10.74
C PRO A 313 -37.16 -5.43 -11.32
N MET A 314 -36.73 -4.70 -12.34
CA MET A 314 -37.63 -3.77 -13.06
C MET A 314 -38.82 -4.51 -13.70
N PRO A 315 -40.04 -3.92 -13.69
CA PRO A 315 -41.17 -4.47 -14.43
C PRO A 315 -40.82 -4.61 -15.92
N ASN A 316 -41.01 -5.81 -16.49
CA ASN A 316 -40.63 -6.15 -17.87
C ASN A 316 -39.12 -6.03 -18.19
N SER A 317 -38.25 -6.22 -17.20
CA SER A 317 -36.79 -6.24 -17.41
C SER A 317 -36.38 -7.27 -18.48
N THR A 318 -35.53 -6.84 -19.41
CA THR A 318 -34.84 -7.70 -20.38
C THR A 318 -33.47 -8.19 -19.86
N GLY A 319 -33.10 -7.74 -18.67
CA GLY A 319 -31.85 -8.09 -18.01
C GLY A 319 -31.85 -9.50 -17.42
N PRO A 320 -30.69 -9.97 -16.91
CA PRO A 320 -30.58 -11.29 -16.30
C PRO A 320 -31.49 -11.43 -15.07
N PRO A 321 -31.98 -12.65 -14.75
CA PRO A 321 -32.77 -12.90 -13.55
C PRO A 321 -32.08 -12.37 -12.29
N ILE A 322 -32.87 -11.82 -11.35
CA ILE A 322 -32.32 -11.23 -10.11
C ILE A 322 -31.51 -12.24 -9.30
N GLU A 323 -31.85 -13.52 -9.40
CA GLU A 323 -31.16 -14.65 -8.79
C GLU A 323 -29.68 -14.74 -9.23
N HIS A 324 -29.34 -14.25 -10.41
CA HIS A 324 -27.96 -14.14 -10.90
C HIS A 324 -27.39 -12.74 -10.71
N SER A 325 -28.18 -11.70 -11.04
CA SER A 325 -27.75 -10.31 -10.98
C SER A 325 -27.33 -9.88 -9.57
N ILE A 326 -27.96 -10.42 -8.51
CA ILE A 326 -27.63 -10.05 -7.13
C ILE A 326 -26.20 -10.45 -6.72
N PHE A 327 -25.72 -11.61 -7.15
CA PHE A 327 -24.35 -12.05 -6.85
C PHE A 327 -23.33 -11.24 -7.65
N GLN A 328 -23.70 -10.77 -8.84
CA GLN A 328 -22.85 -9.87 -9.62
C GLN A 328 -22.75 -8.49 -8.97
N VAL A 329 -23.88 -7.93 -8.52
CA VAL A 329 -23.90 -6.69 -7.74
C VAL A 329 -23.02 -6.84 -6.49
N MET A 330 -23.07 -7.99 -5.80
CA MET A 330 -22.19 -8.26 -4.66
C MET A 330 -20.70 -8.29 -5.07
N LYS A 331 -20.32 -9.02 -6.12
CA LYS A 331 -18.91 -9.08 -6.58
C LYS A 331 -18.40 -7.71 -7.03
N GLU A 332 -19.18 -6.97 -7.81
CA GLU A 332 -18.80 -5.66 -8.34
C GLU A 332 -18.82 -4.54 -7.30
N ALA A 333 -19.63 -4.66 -6.24
CA ALA A 333 -19.59 -3.74 -5.10
C ALA A 333 -18.20 -3.74 -4.43
N SER A 334 -17.45 -4.84 -4.45
CA SER A 334 -16.07 -4.87 -3.95
C SER A 334 -15.10 -4.01 -4.77
N LEU A 335 -15.34 -3.89 -6.09
CA LEU A 335 -14.55 -3.04 -6.98
C LEU A 335 -14.87 -1.57 -6.74
N LEU A 336 -16.15 -1.26 -6.56
CA LEU A 336 -16.59 0.09 -6.16
C LEU A 336 -16.01 0.50 -4.82
N TYR A 337 -15.90 -0.42 -3.86
CA TYR A 337 -15.25 -0.14 -2.57
C TYR A 337 -13.76 0.23 -2.74
N CYS A 338 -13.07 -0.40 -3.69
CA CYS A 338 -11.65 -0.13 -3.95
C CYS A 338 -11.43 1.18 -4.70
N LEU A 339 -12.29 1.48 -5.68
CA LEU A 339 -12.15 2.62 -6.60
C LEU A 339 -13.51 3.30 -6.85
N PRO A 340 -14.11 3.95 -5.84
CA PRO A 340 -15.42 4.58 -5.97
C PRO A 340 -15.43 5.75 -6.96
N ASP A 341 -14.31 6.49 -7.03
CA ASP A 341 -14.13 7.69 -7.85
C ASP A 341 -13.49 7.39 -9.22
N ASN A 342 -13.83 6.25 -9.83
CA ASN A 342 -13.28 5.87 -11.13
C ASN A 342 -13.95 6.69 -12.27
N PRO A 343 -13.18 7.49 -13.04
CA PRO A 343 -13.72 8.32 -14.13
C PRO A 343 -14.25 7.51 -15.32
N PHE A 344 -13.98 6.21 -15.38
CA PHE A 344 -14.47 5.35 -16.46
C PHE A 344 -15.80 4.66 -16.15
N PHE A 345 -16.39 4.91 -14.97
CA PHE A 345 -17.77 4.51 -14.69
C PHE A 345 -18.75 5.30 -15.57
N LEU A 346 -19.88 4.66 -15.92
CA LEU A 346 -20.83 5.11 -16.94
C LEU A 346 -21.22 6.60 -16.85
N ASP A 347 -21.06 7.32 -17.97
CA ASP A 347 -21.94 8.44 -18.31
C ASP A 347 -23.29 7.86 -18.79
N SER A 348 -24.39 8.37 -18.25
CA SER A 348 -25.74 7.76 -18.25
C SER A 348 -26.43 7.48 -19.59
N VAL A 349 -25.77 7.67 -20.74
CA VAL A 349 -26.43 7.56 -22.04
C VAL A 349 -25.56 6.78 -23.03
N ASN A 350 -25.76 5.45 -23.04
CA ASN A 350 -25.46 4.53 -24.15
C ASN A 350 -23.99 4.13 -24.48
N SER A 351 -22.97 4.48 -23.70
CA SER A 351 -21.58 4.08 -24.07
C SER A 351 -20.57 3.84 -22.93
N GLY A 352 -21.01 3.60 -21.69
CA GLY A 352 -20.06 3.35 -20.59
C GLY A 352 -19.68 1.88 -20.40
N HIS A 353 -18.51 1.69 -19.81
CA HIS A 353 -17.97 0.39 -19.39
C HIS A 353 -18.76 -0.17 -18.19
N ALA A 354 -18.94 -1.51 -18.15
CA ALA A 354 -19.40 -2.17 -16.92
C ALA A 354 -18.40 -1.93 -15.77
N VAL A 355 -18.78 -2.09 -14.49
CA VAL A 355 -17.89 -1.78 -13.35
C VAL A 355 -16.55 -2.53 -13.44
N GLN A 356 -16.57 -3.79 -13.88
CA GLN A 356 -15.34 -4.56 -14.10
C GLN A 356 -14.48 -3.96 -15.23
N GLU A 357 -15.08 -3.67 -16.38
CA GLU A 357 -14.40 -3.06 -17.54
C GLU A 357 -13.81 -1.69 -17.18
N ALA A 358 -14.56 -0.86 -16.45
CA ALA A 358 -14.13 0.46 -16.02
C ALA A 358 -12.98 0.38 -15.00
N THR A 359 -13.07 -0.57 -14.06
CA THR A 359 -12.02 -0.81 -13.06
C THR A 359 -10.75 -1.33 -13.73
N TYR A 360 -10.89 -2.23 -14.70
CA TYR A 360 -9.79 -2.66 -15.57
C TYR A 360 -9.19 -1.48 -16.35
N ALA A 361 -10.03 -0.64 -16.97
CA ALA A 361 -9.62 0.54 -17.71
C ALA A 361 -8.79 1.49 -16.83
N TYR A 362 -9.19 1.68 -15.57
CA TYR A 362 -8.45 2.47 -14.60
C TYR A 362 -7.09 1.87 -14.23
N CYS A 363 -7.01 0.55 -14.06
CA CYS A 363 -5.75 -0.13 -13.78
C CYS A 363 -4.79 0.01 -14.96
N GLY A 364 -5.28 -0.21 -16.18
CA GLY A 364 -4.50 0.00 -17.40
C GLY A 364 -4.13 1.47 -17.62
N TRP A 365 -4.98 2.43 -17.23
CA TRP A 365 -4.67 3.86 -17.27
C TRP A 365 -3.49 4.21 -16.35
N VAL A 366 -3.48 3.69 -15.12
CA VAL A 366 -2.37 3.86 -14.18
C VAL A 366 -1.10 3.20 -14.74
N PHE A 367 -1.21 2.00 -15.30
CA PHE A 367 -0.07 1.32 -15.92
C PHE A 367 0.51 2.12 -17.11
N ALA A 368 -0.34 2.52 -18.05
CA ALA A 368 0.01 3.30 -19.22
C ALA A 368 0.69 4.62 -18.83
N GLN A 369 0.18 5.31 -17.80
CA GLN A 369 0.76 6.54 -17.28
C GLN A 369 2.25 6.38 -16.90
N HIS A 370 2.63 5.24 -16.32
CA HIS A 370 4.01 4.98 -15.91
C HIS A 370 4.89 4.44 -17.04
N PHE A 371 4.31 3.71 -18.00
CA PHE A 371 5.10 2.91 -18.94
C PHE A 371 4.96 3.28 -20.42
N CYS A 372 4.09 4.23 -20.80
CA CYS A 372 4.01 4.73 -22.18
C CYS A 372 5.11 5.74 -22.54
N ASN A 373 5.54 6.59 -21.60
CA ASN A 373 6.54 7.65 -21.81
C ASN A 373 7.98 7.12 -21.76
N ARG A 374 8.37 6.28 -22.73
CA ARG A 374 9.72 5.68 -22.77
C ARG A 374 10.67 6.43 -23.70
N LEU A 375 11.95 6.41 -23.35
CA LEU A 375 13.01 7.09 -24.08
C LEU A 375 13.17 6.47 -25.48
N GLY A 376 12.98 7.29 -26.51
CA GLY A 376 13.08 6.85 -27.90
C GLY A 376 14.51 6.69 -28.42
N PRO A 377 14.69 6.21 -29.67
CA PRO A 377 15.99 6.01 -30.32
C PRO A 377 16.90 7.25 -30.36
N ALA A 378 16.32 8.45 -30.32
CA ALA A 378 17.07 9.70 -30.26
C ALA A 378 17.88 9.85 -28.96
N TYR A 379 17.32 9.44 -27.82
CA TYR A 379 18.04 9.44 -26.54
C TYR A 379 19.19 8.42 -26.56
N LEU A 380 18.98 7.25 -27.17
CA LEU A 380 20.00 6.22 -27.35
C LEU A 380 21.21 6.74 -28.14
N HIS A 381 20.96 7.40 -29.27
CA HIS A 381 22.04 8.00 -30.05
C HIS A 381 22.80 9.05 -29.26
N LEU A 382 22.09 9.88 -28.49
CA LEU A 382 22.73 10.90 -27.67
C LEU A 382 23.58 10.29 -26.54
N LYS A 383 23.06 9.27 -25.84
CA LYS A 383 23.78 8.53 -24.81
C LYS A 383 25.06 7.89 -25.34
N ASN A 384 25.01 7.32 -26.54
CA ASN A 384 26.18 6.68 -27.15
C ASN A 384 27.26 7.67 -27.61
N ILE A 385 26.92 8.95 -27.78
CA ILE A 385 27.86 10.02 -28.15
C ILE A 385 28.48 10.67 -26.90
N LEU A 386 27.74 10.74 -25.80
CA LEU A 386 28.12 11.46 -24.59
C LEU A 386 28.81 10.53 -23.57
N ASP A 387 29.99 10.93 -23.11
CA ASP A 387 30.72 10.25 -22.04
C ASP A 387 30.07 10.48 -20.66
N GLU A 388 29.41 9.47 -20.10
CA GLU A 388 28.79 9.52 -18.75
C GLU A 388 29.79 9.70 -17.60
N SER A 389 31.08 9.44 -17.83
CA SER A 389 32.13 9.72 -16.85
C SER A 389 32.48 11.21 -16.78
N ASN A 390 32.05 11.99 -17.79
CA ASN A 390 32.13 13.44 -17.79
C ASN A 390 30.88 14.05 -17.13
N PRO A 391 31.02 14.83 -16.04
CA PRO A 391 29.88 15.37 -15.31
C PRO A 391 28.95 16.27 -16.12
N SER A 392 29.47 17.10 -17.04
CA SER A 392 28.62 18.01 -17.83
C SER A 392 27.76 17.25 -18.84
N HIS A 393 28.30 16.18 -19.42
CA HIS A 393 27.59 15.31 -20.34
C HIS A 393 26.49 14.51 -19.62
N ALA A 394 26.79 14.00 -18.42
CA ALA A 394 25.83 13.27 -17.60
C ALA A 394 24.65 14.14 -17.15
N GLU A 395 24.90 15.40 -16.78
CA GLU A 395 23.86 16.38 -16.42
C GLU A 395 22.91 16.63 -17.62
N VAL A 396 23.47 16.92 -18.79
CA VAL A 396 22.68 17.13 -20.03
C VAL A 396 21.85 15.90 -20.39
N LEU A 397 22.41 14.69 -20.27
CA LEU A 397 21.67 13.44 -20.48
C LEU A 397 20.50 13.28 -19.50
N ASN A 398 20.70 13.62 -18.22
CA ASN A 398 19.64 13.52 -17.21
C ASN A 398 18.52 14.55 -17.45
N ASP A 399 18.86 15.78 -17.81
CA ASP A 399 17.87 16.81 -18.11
C ASP A 399 17.03 16.47 -19.36
N ILE A 400 17.68 15.96 -20.41
CA ILE A 400 16.98 15.53 -21.64
C ILE A 400 16.09 14.31 -21.36
N LYS A 401 16.59 13.36 -20.54
CA LYS A 401 15.79 12.22 -20.09
C LYS A 401 14.53 12.68 -19.35
N ARG A 402 14.65 13.65 -18.42
CA ARG A 402 13.51 14.22 -17.70
C ARG A 402 12.51 14.86 -18.65
N ARG A 403 12.99 15.66 -19.61
CA ARG A 403 12.14 16.38 -20.56
C ARG A 403 11.35 15.44 -21.50
N PHE A 404 11.98 14.41 -22.06
CA PHE A 404 11.26 13.46 -22.92
C PHE A 404 10.19 12.66 -22.19
N ARG A 405 10.35 12.45 -20.88
CA ARG A 405 9.32 11.82 -20.04
C ARG A 405 8.14 12.75 -19.75
N GLU A 406 8.31 14.06 -19.89
CA GLU A 406 7.27 15.06 -19.60
C GLU A 406 6.38 15.40 -20.80
N GLU A 407 6.84 15.20 -22.04
CA GLU A 407 6.23 15.85 -23.22
C GLU A 407 5.32 14.95 -24.10
N THR A 408 5.22 13.62 -23.92
CA THR A 408 4.58 12.73 -24.93
C THR A 408 3.15 12.23 -24.59
N PHE A 409 2.93 11.66 -23.39
CA PHE A 409 1.62 11.11 -22.97
C PHE A 409 1.20 11.69 -21.62
N THR A 410 0.20 12.58 -21.62
CA THR A 410 -0.38 13.10 -20.38
C THR A 410 -1.46 12.16 -19.85
N ARG A 411 -1.78 12.28 -18.57
CA ARG A 411 -2.82 11.47 -17.94
C ARG A 411 -4.18 11.68 -18.63
N GLU A 412 -4.47 12.91 -19.02
CA GLU A 412 -5.66 13.32 -19.73
C GLU A 412 -5.70 12.75 -21.15
N SER A 413 -4.56 12.76 -21.88
CA SER A 413 -4.52 12.21 -23.24
C SER A 413 -4.76 10.70 -23.24
N ILE A 414 -4.18 9.96 -22.28
CA ILE A 414 -4.43 8.51 -22.15
C ILE A 414 -5.92 8.25 -21.84
N ALA A 415 -6.55 9.05 -20.97
CA ALA A 415 -7.97 8.91 -20.68
C ALA A 415 -8.84 9.16 -21.93
N GLN A 416 -8.51 10.17 -22.74
CA GLN A 416 -9.20 10.43 -24.01
C GLN A 416 -9.11 9.24 -24.98
N VAL A 417 -7.95 8.58 -25.07
CA VAL A 417 -7.79 7.36 -25.89
C VAL A 417 -8.70 6.23 -25.40
N ILE A 418 -8.78 6.02 -24.08
CA ILE A 418 -9.66 4.99 -23.48
C ILE A 418 -11.12 5.26 -23.86
N HIS A 419 -11.59 6.51 -23.75
CA HIS A 419 -12.95 6.88 -24.14
C HIS A 419 -13.19 6.76 -25.65
N ALA A 420 -12.22 7.15 -26.49
CA ALA A 420 -12.34 7.08 -27.94
C ALA A 420 -12.39 5.64 -28.47
N HIS A 421 -11.74 4.70 -27.78
CA HIS A 421 -11.59 3.30 -28.21
C HIS A 421 -12.23 2.30 -27.23
N ALA A 422 -13.41 2.63 -26.69
CA ALA A 422 -14.09 1.81 -25.67
C ALA A 422 -14.34 0.34 -26.11
N GLU A 423 -14.57 0.07 -27.40
CA GLU A 423 -14.72 -1.30 -27.91
C GLU A 423 -13.42 -2.12 -27.76
N ILE A 424 -12.28 -1.50 -28.06
CA ILE A 424 -10.97 -2.13 -27.92
C ILE A 424 -10.65 -2.39 -26.45
N ILE A 425 -10.95 -1.44 -25.56
CA ILE A 425 -10.79 -1.59 -24.11
C ILE A 425 -11.62 -2.76 -23.59
N ARG A 426 -12.84 -2.94 -24.12
CA ARG A 426 -13.66 -4.12 -23.81
C ARG A 426 -13.02 -5.42 -24.28
N LEU A 427 -12.45 -5.48 -25.48
CA LEU A 427 -11.73 -6.67 -25.96
C LEU A 427 -10.48 -6.97 -25.13
N LEU A 428 -9.76 -5.93 -24.70
CA LEU A 428 -8.63 -6.04 -23.78
C LEU A 428 -9.05 -6.56 -22.41
N TYR A 429 -10.17 -6.09 -21.87
CA TYR A 429 -10.75 -6.65 -20.64
C TYR A 429 -11.13 -8.13 -20.83
N VAL A 430 -11.71 -8.48 -21.98
CA VAL A 430 -12.08 -9.88 -22.29
C VAL A 430 -10.85 -10.78 -22.26
N ASN A 431 -9.76 -10.36 -22.91
CA ASN A 431 -8.48 -11.07 -22.89
C ASN A 431 -7.92 -11.21 -21.45
N PHE A 432 -7.96 -10.15 -20.65
CA PHE A 432 -7.56 -10.19 -19.23
C PHE A 432 -8.40 -11.19 -18.41
N ALA A 433 -9.73 -11.15 -18.57
CA ALA A 433 -10.65 -11.99 -17.81
C ALA A 433 -10.48 -13.47 -18.16
N MET A 434 -10.26 -13.80 -19.44
CA MET A 434 -10.04 -15.19 -19.86
C MET A 434 -8.84 -15.86 -19.17
N VAL A 435 -7.86 -15.07 -18.74
CA VAL A 435 -6.66 -15.55 -18.05
C VAL A 435 -6.85 -15.57 -16.54
N HIS A 436 -7.44 -14.51 -15.95
CA HIS A 436 -7.40 -14.30 -14.51
C HIS A 436 -8.72 -14.57 -13.78
N TYR A 437 -9.81 -14.87 -14.49
CA TYR A 437 -11.08 -15.23 -13.88
C TYR A 437 -10.98 -16.66 -13.29
N PRO A 438 -11.20 -16.88 -11.98
CA PRO A 438 -11.11 -18.20 -11.39
C PRO A 438 -12.09 -19.20 -12.02
N ALA A 439 -11.62 -20.41 -12.33
CA ALA A 439 -12.50 -21.52 -12.73
C ALA A 439 -13.40 -21.91 -11.55
N ALA A 440 -14.70 -22.06 -11.79
CA ALA A 440 -15.66 -22.33 -10.73
C ALA A 440 -15.65 -23.82 -10.30
N ASP A 441 -15.26 -24.10 -9.05
CA ASP A 441 -15.63 -25.35 -8.37
C ASP A 441 -17.11 -25.28 -7.95
N GLU A 442 -17.93 -26.17 -8.52
CA GLU A 442 -19.32 -26.59 -8.18
C GLU A 442 -20.42 -25.53 -7.88
N ALA A 443 -20.10 -24.24 -7.71
CA ALA A 443 -21.05 -23.13 -7.53
C ALA A 443 -21.56 -22.53 -8.86
N SER A 444 -21.17 -23.11 -9.99
CA SER A 444 -21.49 -22.69 -11.36
C SER A 444 -22.85 -23.21 -11.88
N GLN A 445 -23.89 -23.17 -11.05
CA GLN A 445 -25.26 -23.00 -11.56
C GLN A 445 -25.62 -21.51 -11.75
N LEU A 446 -24.71 -20.59 -11.43
CA LEU A 446 -24.89 -19.16 -11.66
C LEU A 446 -24.62 -18.83 -13.14
N GLY A 447 -25.71 -18.52 -13.86
CA GLY A 447 -25.68 -18.03 -15.23
C GLY A 447 -24.80 -16.79 -15.41
N PRO A 448 -24.47 -16.46 -16.66
CA PRO A 448 -23.30 -15.67 -16.95
C PRO A 448 -23.51 -14.17 -16.60
N THR A 449 -22.49 -13.45 -16.10
CA THR A 449 -22.53 -11.97 -15.88
C THR A 449 -22.86 -11.24 -17.19
N LEU A 450 -23.31 -9.97 -17.26
CA LEU A 450 -23.44 -9.30 -18.57
C LEU A 450 -22.09 -9.27 -19.31
N SER A 451 -21.00 -9.03 -18.59
CA SER A 451 -19.62 -9.10 -19.08
C SER A 451 -19.23 -10.52 -19.51
N TYR A 452 -19.71 -11.57 -18.83
CA TYR A 452 -19.39 -12.98 -19.07
C TYR A 452 -20.32 -13.64 -20.10
N GLN A 453 -21.57 -13.20 -20.21
CA GLN A 453 -22.46 -13.45 -21.35
C GLN A 453 -21.84 -12.81 -22.59
N ARG A 454 -21.31 -11.59 -22.46
CA ARG A 454 -20.52 -10.95 -23.51
C ARG A 454 -19.23 -11.72 -23.81
N LEU A 455 -18.50 -12.22 -22.82
CA LEU A 455 -17.34 -13.12 -22.99
C LEU A 455 -17.71 -14.41 -23.76
N GLN A 456 -18.91 -14.94 -23.55
CA GLN A 456 -19.40 -16.13 -24.27
C GLN A 456 -19.89 -15.81 -25.69
N THR A 457 -20.39 -14.60 -25.96
CA THR A 457 -20.85 -14.17 -27.31
C THR A 457 -19.74 -13.58 -28.18
N THR A 458 -18.73 -12.96 -27.59
CA THR A 458 -17.60 -12.37 -28.30
C THR A 458 -16.48 -13.40 -28.33
N GLN A 459 -16.08 -13.84 -29.53
CA GLN A 459 -14.97 -14.78 -29.67
C GLN A 459 -13.71 -14.17 -29.02
N PRO A 460 -13.12 -14.82 -28.00
CA PRO A 460 -11.95 -14.29 -27.33
C PRO A 460 -10.77 -14.27 -28.31
N LEU A 461 -10.16 -13.09 -28.47
CA LEU A 461 -8.98 -12.93 -29.30
C LEU A 461 -7.73 -13.28 -28.50
N SER A 462 -6.84 -14.06 -29.10
CA SER A 462 -5.47 -14.23 -28.61
C SER A 462 -4.71 -12.91 -28.61
N ASP A 463 -3.61 -12.83 -27.86
CA ASP A 463 -2.77 -11.62 -27.82
C ASP A 463 -2.34 -11.14 -29.22
N SER A 464 -2.02 -12.06 -30.13
CA SER A 464 -1.64 -11.75 -31.51
C SER A 464 -2.80 -11.21 -32.34
N GLU A 465 -3.99 -11.81 -32.20
CA GLU A 465 -5.17 -11.36 -32.94
C GLU A 465 -5.66 -10.01 -32.43
N LEU A 466 -5.58 -9.79 -31.11
CA LEU A 466 -5.92 -8.51 -30.49
C LEU A 466 -4.93 -7.43 -30.90
N TYR A 467 -3.63 -7.73 -30.94
CA TYR A 467 -2.61 -6.81 -31.49
C TYR A 467 -2.92 -6.40 -32.94
N ASP A 468 -3.22 -7.37 -33.81
CA ASP A 468 -3.57 -7.12 -35.20
C ASP A 468 -4.86 -6.30 -35.34
N LYS A 469 -5.85 -6.56 -34.48
CA LYS A 469 -7.10 -5.80 -34.42
C LYS A 469 -6.83 -4.34 -34.03
N ILE A 470 -6.08 -4.08 -32.95
CA ILE A 470 -5.72 -2.74 -32.51
C ILE A 470 -4.99 -2.00 -33.64
N ARG A 471 -3.96 -2.62 -34.23
CA ARG A 471 -3.18 -2.02 -35.32
C ARG A 471 -4.01 -1.67 -36.55
N ARG A 472 -5.01 -2.49 -36.90
CA ARG A 472 -5.88 -2.26 -38.08
C ARG A 472 -6.97 -1.21 -37.83
N THR A 473 -7.43 -1.09 -36.59
CA THR A 473 -8.53 -0.18 -36.22
C THR A 473 -8.03 1.21 -35.82
N VAL A 474 -6.84 1.31 -35.22
CA VAL A 474 -6.32 2.55 -34.64
C VAL A 474 -5.29 3.17 -35.58
N LEU A 475 -5.64 4.29 -36.22
CA LEU A 475 -4.77 4.97 -37.19
C LEU A 475 -3.73 5.89 -36.53
N ASN A 476 -4.05 6.47 -35.36
CA ASN A 476 -3.14 7.33 -34.62
C ASN A 476 -2.08 6.48 -33.89
N LYS A 477 -0.80 6.77 -34.15
CA LYS A 477 0.32 6.05 -33.52
C LYS A 477 0.39 6.23 -32.00
N GLN A 478 -0.04 7.38 -31.47
CA GLN A 478 -0.06 7.64 -30.02
C GLN A 478 -1.16 6.81 -29.34
N ASP A 479 -2.37 6.82 -29.89
CA ASP A 479 -3.48 5.98 -29.42
C ASP A 479 -3.10 4.49 -29.46
N LEU A 480 -2.44 4.06 -30.55
CA LEU A 480 -1.94 2.69 -30.71
C LEU A 480 -0.98 2.32 -29.57
N GLN A 481 -0.01 3.18 -29.24
CA GLN A 481 0.94 2.92 -28.14
C GLN A 481 0.25 2.80 -26.78
N VAL A 482 -0.78 3.61 -26.53
CA VAL A 482 -1.58 3.50 -25.32
C VAL A 482 -2.29 2.15 -25.27
N LEU A 483 -2.95 1.73 -26.33
CA LEU A 483 -3.69 0.45 -26.35
C LEU A 483 -2.75 -0.77 -26.35
N GLU A 484 -1.57 -0.67 -26.97
CA GLU A 484 -0.49 -1.67 -26.87
C GLU A 484 -0.02 -1.82 -25.41
N SER A 485 0.03 -0.73 -24.64
CA SER A 485 0.42 -0.81 -23.22
C SER A 485 -0.57 -1.62 -22.37
N PHE A 486 -1.86 -1.61 -22.71
CA PHE A 486 -2.86 -2.45 -22.05
C PHE A 486 -2.68 -3.93 -22.39
N LEU A 487 -2.33 -4.24 -23.63
CA LEU A 487 -2.00 -5.62 -24.01
C LEU A 487 -0.74 -6.11 -23.29
N ILE A 488 0.28 -5.24 -23.17
CA ILE A 488 1.47 -5.51 -22.35
C ILE A 488 1.07 -5.75 -20.89
N PHE A 489 0.18 -4.94 -20.32
CA PHE A 489 -0.31 -5.11 -18.96
C PHE A 489 -0.91 -6.51 -18.78
N ASN A 490 -1.86 -6.92 -19.63
CA ASN A 490 -2.50 -8.24 -19.56
C ASN A 490 -1.49 -9.38 -19.60
N LYS A 491 -0.59 -9.36 -20.60
CA LYS A 491 0.37 -10.43 -20.85
C LYS A 491 1.32 -10.70 -19.69
N HIS A 492 1.61 -9.67 -18.89
CA HIS A 492 2.63 -9.75 -17.84
C HIS A 492 2.07 -9.94 -16.43
N ILE A 493 0.74 -9.91 -16.22
CA ILE A 493 0.16 -10.20 -14.91
C ILE A 493 0.26 -11.70 -14.64
N LEU A 494 0.80 -12.04 -13.46
CA LEU A 494 0.96 -13.42 -12.98
C LEU A 494 -0.08 -13.78 -11.92
N LYS A 495 -0.41 -12.82 -11.04
CA LYS A 495 -1.43 -12.94 -9.99
C LYS A 495 -2.16 -11.62 -9.83
N THR A 496 -3.46 -11.68 -9.50
CA THR A 496 -4.23 -10.49 -9.14
C THR A 496 -5.37 -10.82 -8.19
N ASN A 497 -5.66 -9.91 -7.26
CA ASN A 497 -6.84 -10.01 -6.39
C ASN A 497 -8.11 -9.44 -7.04
N PHE A 498 -8.09 -9.02 -8.31
CA PHE A 498 -9.17 -8.30 -8.98
C PHE A 498 -10.58 -8.90 -8.75
N TYR A 499 -10.69 -10.24 -8.77
CA TYR A 499 -11.96 -10.95 -8.61
C TYR A 499 -12.31 -11.32 -7.15
N GLN A 500 -11.42 -11.06 -6.17
CA GLN A 500 -11.69 -11.35 -4.76
C GLN A 500 -12.67 -10.33 -4.15
N PRO A 501 -13.72 -10.75 -3.44
CA PRO A 501 -14.76 -9.83 -2.96
C PRO A 501 -14.39 -9.04 -1.70
N THR A 502 -13.37 -9.46 -0.95
CA THR A 502 -13.03 -8.91 0.39
C THR A 502 -11.83 -7.97 0.39
N LYS A 503 -11.42 -7.48 -0.78
CA LYS A 503 -10.21 -6.65 -0.95
C LYS A 503 -10.45 -5.18 -0.62
N VAL A 504 -9.40 -4.49 -0.17
CA VAL A 504 -9.38 -3.03 0.13
C VAL A 504 -8.68 -2.17 -0.92
N ALA A 505 -7.86 -2.80 -1.75
CA ALA A 505 -7.18 -2.20 -2.89
C ALA A 505 -6.90 -3.29 -3.93
N LEU A 506 -6.66 -2.89 -5.17
CA LEU A 506 -6.31 -3.81 -6.24
C LEU A 506 -4.80 -4.06 -6.24
N SER A 507 -4.39 -5.31 -6.39
CA SER A 507 -3.00 -5.70 -6.47
C SER A 507 -2.75 -6.62 -7.66
N PHE A 508 -1.58 -6.41 -8.27
CA PHE A 508 -1.12 -7.15 -9.44
C PHE A 508 0.34 -7.53 -9.24
N ARG A 509 0.68 -8.82 -9.37
CA ARG A 509 2.06 -9.32 -9.49
C ARG A 509 2.40 -9.40 -10.97
N LEU A 510 3.43 -8.68 -11.43
CA LEU A 510 3.80 -8.62 -12.85
C LEU A 510 5.22 -9.13 -13.14
N ALA A 511 5.34 -9.87 -14.23
CA ALA A 511 6.60 -10.22 -14.86
C ALA A 511 7.20 -8.96 -15.54
N PRO A 512 8.41 -8.49 -15.16
CA PRO A 512 8.93 -7.18 -15.59
C PRO A 512 9.64 -7.18 -16.96
N GLU A 513 9.48 -8.22 -17.79
CA GLU A 513 10.09 -8.41 -19.13
C GLU A 513 9.86 -7.25 -20.08
N PHE A 514 8.74 -6.55 -19.92
CA PHE A 514 8.38 -5.42 -20.76
C PHE A 514 9.19 -4.16 -20.46
N LEU A 515 10.01 -4.09 -19.40
CA LEU A 515 10.82 -2.90 -19.10
C LEU A 515 12.01 -2.78 -20.07
N PRO A 516 12.29 -1.58 -20.61
CA PRO A 516 13.36 -1.40 -21.57
C PRO A 516 14.73 -1.39 -20.86
N GLU A 517 15.64 -2.27 -21.28
CA GLU A 517 16.99 -2.43 -20.70
C GLU A 517 17.80 -1.12 -20.70
N ILE A 518 17.54 -0.23 -21.66
CA ILE A 518 18.22 1.07 -21.72
C ILE A 518 17.93 1.96 -20.51
N GLU A 519 16.70 1.92 -20.00
CA GLU A 519 16.28 2.71 -18.84
C GLU A 519 16.50 1.95 -17.54
N TYR A 520 16.29 0.63 -17.59
CA TYR A 520 16.34 -0.28 -16.45
C TYR A 520 17.35 -1.40 -16.74
N PRO A 521 18.66 -1.09 -16.70
CA PRO A 521 19.72 -2.03 -17.10
C PRO A 521 19.80 -3.26 -16.19
N ASN A 522 19.37 -3.11 -14.93
CA ASN A 522 19.19 -4.24 -14.03
C ASN A 522 17.72 -4.63 -14.10
N LYS A 523 17.42 -5.76 -14.74
CA LYS A 523 16.06 -6.24 -14.81
C LYS A 523 15.56 -6.68 -13.43
N PRO A 524 14.42 -6.17 -12.93
CA PRO A 524 13.82 -6.69 -11.71
C PRO A 524 13.46 -8.18 -11.84
N PHE A 525 13.43 -8.91 -10.73
CA PHE A 525 12.87 -10.27 -10.68
C PHE A 525 11.35 -10.24 -10.60
N GLY A 526 10.82 -9.27 -9.85
CA GLY A 526 9.39 -9.12 -9.67
C GLY A 526 8.94 -7.70 -9.39
N MET A 527 7.76 -7.38 -9.89
CA MET A 527 7.07 -6.12 -9.65
C MET A 527 5.67 -6.38 -9.13
N PHE A 528 5.23 -5.54 -8.20
CA PHE A 528 3.86 -5.47 -7.73
C PHE A 528 3.34 -4.04 -7.93
N ILE A 529 2.11 -3.93 -8.42
CA ILE A 529 1.39 -2.67 -8.55
C ILE A 529 0.18 -2.73 -7.63
N ILE A 530 0.04 -1.75 -6.75
CA ILE A 530 -1.07 -1.63 -5.82
C ILE A 530 -1.81 -0.33 -6.09
N ILE A 531 -3.11 -0.44 -6.34
CA ILE A 531 -3.99 0.67 -6.70
C ILE A 531 -5.13 0.72 -5.69
N GLY A 532 -5.09 1.70 -4.78
CA GLY A 532 -6.19 2.01 -3.88
C GLY A 532 -6.85 3.34 -4.24
N ASN A 533 -8.03 3.62 -3.69
CA ASN A 533 -8.71 4.90 -3.86
C ASN A 533 -7.81 6.10 -3.48
N GLU A 534 -7.13 5.97 -2.33
CA GLU A 534 -6.41 7.05 -1.67
C GLU A 534 -4.89 7.04 -1.95
N PHE A 535 -4.37 6.10 -2.73
CA PHE A 535 -2.93 6.00 -2.99
C PHE A 535 -2.57 5.21 -4.25
N ARG A 536 -1.32 5.35 -4.67
CA ARG A 536 -0.64 4.46 -5.62
C ARG A 536 0.57 3.83 -4.96
N GLY A 537 0.83 2.57 -5.23
CA GLY A 537 1.99 1.87 -4.66
C GLY A 537 2.67 0.94 -5.64
N PHE A 538 3.98 0.81 -5.47
CA PHE A 538 4.79 -0.19 -6.14
C PHE A 538 5.56 -1.02 -5.12
N HIS A 539 5.88 -2.26 -5.48
CA HIS A 539 6.89 -3.07 -4.82
C HIS A 539 7.78 -3.71 -5.88
N ILE A 540 9.10 -3.51 -5.79
CA ILE A 540 10.06 -4.09 -6.73
C ILE A 540 11.04 -4.96 -5.98
N ARG A 541 11.34 -6.15 -6.51
CA ARG A 541 12.37 -7.06 -6.01
C ARG A 541 13.30 -7.51 -7.13
N PHE A 542 14.59 -7.65 -6.82
CA PHE A 542 15.65 -8.05 -7.77
C PHE A 542 16.06 -9.52 -7.69
N ARG A 543 15.56 -10.25 -6.70
CA ARG A 543 15.69 -11.70 -6.56
C ARG A 543 14.37 -12.30 -6.08
N ASP A 544 14.29 -13.62 -6.09
CA ASP A 544 13.15 -14.33 -5.52
C ASP A 544 13.09 -14.13 -3.99
N VAL A 545 14.17 -14.47 -3.30
CA VAL A 545 14.36 -14.13 -1.89
C VAL A 545 14.88 -12.70 -1.83
N ALA A 546 14.04 -11.74 -1.41
CA ALA A 546 14.42 -10.33 -1.41
C ALA A 546 13.77 -9.54 -0.28
N ARG A 547 14.47 -8.49 0.18
CA ARG A 547 14.04 -7.66 1.30
C ARG A 547 14.28 -6.18 1.05
N GLY A 548 13.35 -5.36 1.54
CA GLY A 548 13.66 -3.95 1.81
C GLY A 548 12.49 -3.12 2.29
N GLY A 549 12.82 -1.85 2.52
CA GLY A 549 11.94 -0.90 3.21
C GLY A 549 10.71 -0.49 2.40
N ILE A 550 9.62 -0.15 3.09
CA ILE A 550 8.44 0.52 2.48
C ILE A 550 8.51 2.01 2.83
N ARG A 551 8.49 2.87 1.81
CA ARG A 551 8.55 4.34 1.94
C ARG A 551 7.20 4.99 1.66
N ILE A 552 6.84 5.98 2.47
CA ILE A 552 5.72 6.88 2.16
C ILE A 552 6.25 8.16 1.50
N VAL A 553 5.93 8.34 0.23
CA VAL A 553 6.27 9.53 -0.55
C VAL A 553 5.22 10.62 -0.27
N ARG A 554 5.59 11.64 0.51
CA ARG A 554 4.67 12.73 0.87
C ARG A 554 4.77 13.90 -0.12
N SER A 555 3.62 14.41 -0.55
CA SER A 555 3.52 15.61 -1.40
C SER A 555 2.92 16.78 -0.61
N ARG A 556 3.55 17.96 -0.72
CA ARG A 556 3.12 19.17 0.02
C ARG A 556 1.99 19.92 -0.69
N ASN A 557 1.96 19.86 -2.02
CA ASN A 557 0.97 20.53 -2.88
C ASN A 557 0.67 19.69 -4.14
N LYS A 558 -0.24 20.18 -4.98
CA LYS A 558 -0.68 19.50 -6.22
C LYS A 558 0.46 19.32 -7.22
N GLU A 559 1.35 20.31 -7.32
CA GLU A 559 2.48 20.29 -8.24
C GLU A 559 3.48 19.19 -7.85
N ASN A 560 3.86 19.12 -6.57
CA ASN A 560 4.70 18.04 -6.04
C ASN A 560 4.03 16.67 -6.17
N TYR A 561 2.70 16.59 -5.97
CA TYR A 561 1.96 15.33 -6.14
C TYR A 561 2.03 14.84 -7.59
N SER A 562 1.80 15.72 -8.57
CA SER A 562 1.87 15.37 -9.99
C SER A 562 3.28 14.95 -10.43
N ILE A 563 4.33 15.54 -9.86
CA ILE A 563 5.73 15.10 -10.10
C ILE A 563 5.97 13.72 -9.50
N ASN A 564 5.70 13.54 -8.21
CA ASN A 564 5.89 12.27 -7.51
C ASN A 564 5.08 11.14 -8.16
N GLN A 565 3.85 11.43 -8.59
CA GLN A 565 3.00 10.46 -9.27
C GLN A 565 3.62 9.96 -10.57
N ARG A 566 4.30 10.81 -11.35
CA ARG A 566 4.98 10.39 -12.58
C ARG A 566 6.24 9.58 -12.30
N MET A 567 7.01 9.99 -11.28
CA MET A 567 8.32 9.40 -10.94
C MET A 567 8.24 8.22 -9.95
N LEU A 568 7.05 7.85 -9.47
CA LEU A 568 6.88 6.88 -8.38
C LEU A 568 7.57 5.52 -8.66
N PHE A 569 7.43 5.01 -9.88
CA PHE A 569 8.07 3.76 -10.30
C PHE A 569 9.60 3.90 -10.35
N ASP A 570 10.11 4.98 -10.95
CA ASP A 570 11.55 5.24 -11.05
C ASP A 570 12.20 5.37 -9.67
N GLU A 571 11.54 6.09 -8.75
CA GLU A 571 11.99 6.20 -7.36
C GLU A 571 12.05 4.82 -6.70
N ASN A 572 10.99 4.01 -6.87
CA ASN A 572 10.95 2.66 -6.31
C ASN A 572 12.06 1.76 -6.89
N TYR A 573 12.25 1.80 -8.21
CA TYR A 573 13.29 1.03 -8.90
C TYR A 573 14.67 1.45 -8.44
N GLY A 574 14.96 2.75 -8.37
CA GLY A 574 16.24 3.28 -7.93
C GLY A 574 16.58 2.84 -6.51
N LEU A 575 15.63 2.97 -5.58
CA LEU A 575 15.78 2.52 -4.19
C LEU A 575 16.00 1.01 -4.09
N ALA A 576 15.23 0.20 -4.82
CA ALA A 576 15.38 -1.25 -4.82
C ALA A 576 16.72 -1.71 -5.44
N ALA A 577 17.17 -1.04 -6.50
CA ALA A 577 18.44 -1.34 -7.16
C ALA A 577 19.63 -1.02 -6.24
N THR A 578 19.61 0.13 -5.57
CA THR A 578 20.62 0.47 -4.55
C THR A 578 20.61 -0.50 -3.38
N GLN A 579 19.42 -0.95 -2.95
CA GLN A 579 19.29 -1.98 -1.91
C GLN A 579 19.94 -3.30 -2.34
N SER A 580 19.84 -3.68 -3.61
CA SER A 580 20.45 -4.91 -4.15
C SER A 580 21.99 -4.87 -4.11
N LEU A 581 22.58 -3.69 -4.35
CA LEU A 581 24.03 -3.49 -4.19
C LEU A 581 24.48 -3.53 -2.72
N LYS A 582 23.58 -3.26 -1.78
CA LYS A 582 23.85 -3.29 -0.35
C LYS A 582 23.75 -4.70 0.24
N ASN A 583 22.85 -5.53 -0.29
CA ASN A 583 22.53 -6.86 0.26
C ASN A 583 23.45 -8.01 -0.23
N LYS A 584 24.59 -7.70 -0.85
CA LYS A 584 25.52 -8.68 -1.48
C LYS A 584 26.09 -9.80 -0.60
N ASP A 585 25.93 -9.73 0.73
CA ASP A 585 26.50 -10.68 1.70
C ASP A 585 25.45 -11.41 2.54
N ILE A 586 24.18 -11.28 2.17
CA ILE A 586 23.05 -11.88 2.85
C ILE A 586 22.20 -12.66 1.82
N PRO A 587 21.38 -13.63 2.27
CA PRO A 587 20.53 -14.39 1.36
C PRO A 587 19.54 -13.53 0.57
N GLU A 588 19.03 -12.45 1.15
CA GLU A 588 17.98 -11.65 0.52
C GLU A 588 18.54 -10.62 -0.48
N GLY A 589 18.16 -10.72 -1.76
CA GLY A 589 18.37 -9.65 -2.74
C GLY A 589 17.66 -8.34 -2.39
N GLY A 590 17.90 -7.29 -3.18
CA GLY A 590 17.28 -5.99 -2.95
C GLY A 590 15.80 -5.94 -3.31
N ALA A 591 14.98 -5.39 -2.41
CA ALA A 591 13.60 -5.00 -2.71
C ALA A 591 13.26 -3.62 -2.13
N LYS A 592 12.16 -3.02 -2.57
CA LYS A 592 11.63 -1.79 -1.99
C LYS A 592 10.15 -1.63 -2.28
N GLY A 593 9.41 -1.05 -1.34
CA GLY A 593 8.05 -0.53 -1.57
C GLY A 593 8.00 0.99 -1.55
N THR A 594 7.18 1.59 -2.40
CA THR A 594 6.80 3.01 -2.29
C THR A 594 5.30 3.15 -2.30
N ILE A 595 4.80 4.08 -1.48
CA ILE A 595 3.39 4.44 -1.38
C ILE A 595 3.30 5.95 -1.56
N LEU A 596 2.52 6.39 -2.55
CA LEU A 596 2.18 7.79 -2.78
C LEU A 596 0.71 8.00 -2.38
N PRO A 597 0.45 8.54 -1.18
CA PRO A 597 -0.90 8.95 -0.79
C PRO A 597 -1.39 10.13 -1.63
N SER A 598 -2.65 10.10 -2.01
CA SER A 598 -3.39 11.26 -2.52
C SER A 598 -3.32 12.42 -1.51
N LEU A 599 -3.46 13.66 -1.99
CA LEU A 599 -3.47 14.82 -1.11
C LEU A 599 -4.58 14.71 -0.06
N GLY A 600 -4.22 14.88 1.21
CA GLY A 600 -5.14 14.76 2.34
C GLY A 600 -5.42 13.32 2.83
N ALA A 601 -4.95 12.30 2.11
CA ALA A 601 -5.13 10.91 2.52
C ALA A 601 -4.28 10.58 3.77
N PRO A 602 -4.83 9.84 4.76
CA PRO A 602 -4.09 9.45 5.96
C PRO A 602 -3.02 8.40 5.62
N PRO A 603 -1.71 8.69 5.80
CA PRO A 603 -0.63 7.81 5.34
C PRO A 603 -0.68 6.39 5.92
N ARG A 604 -1.06 6.26 7.20
CA ARG A 604 -1.20 4.97 7.86
C ARG A 604 -2.23 4.06 7.19
N ARG A 605 -3.39 4.60 6.81
CA ARG A 605 -4.42 3.83 6.10
C ARG A 605 -3.93 3.36 4.73
N CYS A 606 -3.17 4.20 4.02
CA CYS A 606 -2.57 3.82 2.74
C CYS A 606 -1.57 2.67 2.91
N PHE A 607 -0.76 2.71 3.97
CA PHE A 607 0.14 1.60 4.33
C PHE A 607 -0.62 0.31 4.65
N GLU A 608 -1.66 0.40 5.50
CA GLU A 608 -2.47 -0.76 5.88
C GLU A 608 -3.13 -1.42 4.66
N LYS A 609 -3.74 -0.62 3.78
CA LYS A 609 -4.32 -1.11 2.52
C LYS A 609 -3.29 -1.67 1.54
N TYR A 610 -2.10 -1.09 1.48
CA TYR A 610 -1.00 -1.57 0.63
C TYR A 610 -0.56 -2.96 1.07
N VAL A 611 -0.33 -3.15 2.38
CA VAL A 611 0.09 -4.44 2.94
C VAL A 611 -1.02 -5.48 2.79
N ASP A 612 -2.27 -5.14 3.13
CA ASP A 612 -3.42 -6.06 3.01
C ASP A 612 -3.59 -6.58 1.57
N ALA A 613 -3.52 -5.69 0.58
CA ALA A 613 -3.66 -6.07 -0.82
C ALA A 613 -2.48 -6.89 -1.36
N ILE A 614 -1.26 -6.73 -0.81
CA ILE A 614 -0.15 -7.63 -1.16
C ILE A 614 -0.37 -9.01 -0.54
N ILE A 615 -0.81 -9.08 0.70
CA ILE A 615 -1.09 -10.35 1.39
C ILE A 615 -2.10 -11.19 0.60
N ASP A 616 -3.12 -10.57 -0.02
CA ASP A 616 -4.07 -11.25 -0.93
C ASP A 616 -3.38 -12.11 -2.02
N LEU A 617 -2.17 -11.73 -2.45
CA LEU A 617 -1.39 -12.43 -3.48
C LEU A 617 -0.44 -13.50 -2.92
N LEU A 618 -0.21 -13.50 -1.60
CA LEU A 618 0.76 -14.37 -0.92
C LEU A 618 0.11 -15.53 -0.17
N ILE A 619 -1.11 -15.34 0.34
CA ILE A 619 -1.84 -16.39 1.05
C ILE A 619 -2.70 -17.24 0.10
N PRO A 620 -2.89 -18.53 0.39
CA PRO A 620 -3.92 -19.33 -0.29
C PRO A 620 -5.31 -18.69 -0.10
N GLY A 621 -6.19 -18.86 -1.08
CA GLY A 621 -7.59 -18.40 -1.03
C GLY A 621 -8.48 -19.19 -0.06
N GLN A 622 -7.97 -19.50 1.14
CA GLN A 622 -8.63 -20.20 2.23
C GLN A 622 -8.39 -19.41 3.52
N THR A 623 -9.04 -18.27 3.61
CA THR A 623 -9.04 -17.42 4.82
C THR A 623 -10.50 -17.20 5.19
N PRO A 624 -10.88 -17.06 6.47
CA PRO A 624 -12.26 -16.75 6.81
C PRO A 624 -12.73 -15.53 6.00
N GLY A 625 -13.60 -15.74 4.99
CA GLY A 625 -14.13 -14.69 4.10
C GLY A 625 -13.63 -14.66 2.67
N ILE A 626 -12.46 -15.25 2.37
CA ILE A 626 -12.02 -15.49 0.99
C ILE A 626 -12.53 -16.86 0.59
N LYS A 627 -13.53 -16.89 -0.29
CA LYS A 627 -14.18 -18.14 -0.73
C LYS A 627 -13.62 -18.69 -2.04
N GLU A 628 -12.81 -17.91 -2.77
CA GLU A 628 -12.37 -18.24 -4.13
C GLU A 628 -10.83 -18.16 -4.25
N PRO A 629 -10.16 -19.20 -4.78
CA PRO A 629 -8.73 -19.16 -5.06
C PRO A 629 -8.43 -18.13 -6.15
N LEU A 630 -7.24 -17.51 -6.08
CA LEU A 630 -6.72 -16.69 -7.17
C LEU A 630 -6.14 -17.56 -8.28
N VAL A 631 -6.17 -17.07 -9.52
CA VAL A 631 -5.41 -17.70 -10.60
C VAL A 631 -3.93 -17.37 -10.41
N ASP A 632 -3.13 -18.41 -10.15
CA ASP A 632 -1.69 -18.29 -9.94
C ASP A 632 -0.91 -18.79 -11.15
N LEU A 633 -0.48 -17.88 -12.02
CA LEU A 633 0.39 -18.20 -13.16
C LEU A 633 1.87 -18.25 -12.77
N TYR A 634 2.24 -17.86 -11.55
CA TYR A 634 3.60 -17.97 -11.04
C TYR A 634 3.88 -19.39 -10.55
N GLY A 635 2.89 -20.04 -9.92
CA GLY A 635 2.90 -21.47 -9.60
C GLY A 635 3.93 -21.90 -8.55
N LYS A 636 4.48 -20.95 -7.79
CA LYS A 636 5.48 -21.19 -6.74
C LYS A 636 5.16 -20.37 -5.49
N PRO A 637 5.51 -20.85 -4.29
CA PRO A 637 5.44 -20.04 -3.07
C PRO A 637 6.23 -18.75 -3.23
N GLU A 638 5.67 -17.64 -2.74
CA GLU A 638 6.28 -16.32 -2.84
C GLU A 638 6.39 -15.72 -1.44
N LEU A 639 7.60 -15.29 -1.06
CA LEU A 639 7.87 -14.66 0.23
C LEU A 639 8.38 -13.24 0.01
N LEU A 640 7.88 -12.32 0.82
CA LEU A 640 8.33 -10.94 0.86
C LEU A 640 8.73 -10.59 2.29
N PHE A 641 9.82 -9.84 2.41
CA PHE A 641 10.30 -9.34 3.69
C PHE A 641 10.31 -7.81 3.63
N PHE A 642 9.46 -7.19 4.43
CA PHE A 642 9.36 -5.75 4.53
C PHE A 642 10.27 -5.21 5.64
N GLY A 643 10.79 -4.02 5.41
CA GLY A 643 11.46 -3.23 6.45
C GLY A 643 10.83 -1.85 6.58
N PRO A 644 11.21 -1.11 7.63
CA PRO A 644 10.84 0.28 7.75
C PRO A 644 11.67 1.15 6.80
N ASP A 645 11.09 2.26 6.38
CA ASP A 645 11.75 3.39 5.73
C ASP A 645 11.07 4.69 6.18
N GLU A 646 11.32 5.81 5.51
CA GLU A 646 10.69 7.10 5.77
C GLU A 646 9.16 6.97 5.84
N GLY A 647 8.62 7.24 7.03
CA GLY A 647 7.20 7.25 7.31
C GLY A 647 6.55 5.91 7.64
N THR A 648 7.30 4.83 7.88
CA THR A 648 6.71 3.48 8.15
C THR A 648 7.21 2.74 9.39
N ALA A 649 8.17 3.29 10.15
CA ALA A 649 8.80 2.61 11.27
C ALA A 649 7.81 2.09 12.34
N ASP A 650 6.81 2.89 12.70
CA ASP A 650 5.81 2.56 13.73
C ASP A 650 4.73 1.56 13.27
N MET A 651 4.75 1.16 12.00
CA MET A 651 3.71 0.31 11.40
C MET A 651 4.16 -1.12 11.11
N MET A 652 5.43 -1.46 11.34
CA MET A 652 5.97 -2.81 11.10
C MET A 652 5.36 -3.88 12.01
N ASP A 653 5.07 -3.52 13.26
CA ASP A 653 4.41 -4.40 14.23
C ASP A 653 3.00 -4.78 13.77
N TRP A 654 2.25 -3.77 13.33
CA TRP A 654 0.91 -3.99 12.79
C TRP A 654 0.94 -4.90 11.57
N ALA A 655 1.87 -4.69 10.63
CA ALA A 655 1.93 -5.51 9.42
C ALA A 655 2.27 -7.00 9.70
N ALA A 656 3.13 -7.29 10.69
CA ALA A 656 3.42 -8.66 11.10
C ALA A 656 2.21 -9.33 11.76
N LEU A 657 1.55 -8.64 12.69
CA LEU A 657 0.34 -9.15 13.34
C LEU A 657 -0.81 -9.32 12.36
N HIS A 658 -0.99 -8.37 11.45
CA HIS A 658 -1.99 -8.44 10.40
C HIS A 658 -1.75 -9.65 9.48
N ALA A 659 -0.51 -9.92 9.08
CA ALA A 659 -0.19 -11.13 8.33
C ALA A 659 -0.58 -12.40 9.11
N ARG A 660 -0.28 -12.46 10.41
CA ARG A 660 -0.67 -13.57 11.30
C ARG A 660 -2.19 -13.75 11.32
N ASP A 661 -2.94 -12.68 11.54
CA ASP A 661 -4.41 -12.68 11.61
C ASP A 661 -5.04 -13.09 10.26
N ARG A 662 -4.36 -12.78 9.15
CA ARG A 662 -4.73 -13.19 7.78
C ARG A 662 -4.36 -14.64 7.45
N GLY A 663 -3.80 -15.41 8.39
CA GLY A 663 -3.49 -16.83 8.22
C GLY A 663 -2.07 -17.14 7.74
N ALA A 664 -1.14 -16.18 7.79
CA ALA A 664 0.25 -16.35 7.39
C ALA A 664 1.13 -17.05 8.45
N GLU A 665 0.64 -18.14 9.06
CA GLU A 665 1.27 -18.76 10.25
C GLU A 665 2.74 -19.17 10.01
N THR A 666 3.08 -19.55 8.78
CA THR A 666 4.43 -20.02 8.43
C THR A 666 5.45 -18.91 8.23
N TRP A 667 5.04 -17.64 8.01
CA TRP A 667 5.96 -16.57 7.63
C TRP A 667 5.70 -15.20 8.26
N TRP A 668 4.65 -15.02 9.08
CA TRP A 668 4.33 -13.73 9.70
C TRP A 668 5.47 -13.14 10.55
N LYS A 669 6.25 -13.99 11.25
CA LYS A 669 7.39 -13.59 12.09
C LYS A 669 8.50 -12.89 11.29
N SER A 670 8.72 -13.38 10.07
CA SER A 670 9.73 -12.88 9.13
C SER A 670 9.18 -11.81 8.19
N PHE A 671 7.85 -11.64 8.11
CA PHE A 671 7.21 -10.76 7.13
C PHE A 671 7.69 -9.31 7.22
N THR A 672 7.92 -8.82 8.44
CA THR A 672 8.51 -7.51 8.67
C THR A 672 9.74 -7.61 9.56
N THR A 673 10.64 -6.64 9.41
CA THR A 673 11.83 -6.44 10.24
C THR A 673 11.77 -5.08 10.93
N GLY A 674 12.60 -4.85 11.96
CA GLY A 674 12.54 -3.61 12.73
C GLY A 674 11.30 -3.54 13.62
N LYS A 675 10.80 -4.69 14.04
CA LYS A 675 9.67 -4.82 14.97
C LYS A 675 10.07 -4.41 16.39
N SER A 676 9.08 -4.16 17.25
CA SER A 676 9.31 -3.97 18.68
C SER A 676 9.92 -5.23 19.30
N ALA A 677 11.07 -5.08 19.97
CA ALA A 677 11.71 -6.18 20.69
C ALA A 677 10.78 -6.77 21.77
N GLN A 678 10.12 -5.89 22.52
CA GLN A 678 9.28 -6.31 23.65
C GLN A 678 8.01 -7.04 23.23
N LEU A 679 7.38 -6.62 22.13
CA LEU A 679 6.07 -7.13 21.73
C LEU A 679 6.17 -8.25 20.68
N LEU A 680 7.17 -8.19 19.80
CA LEU A 680 7.26 -9.04 18.61
C LEU A 680 8.68 -9.54 18.31
N GLY A 681 9.62 -9.41 19.24
CA GLY A 681 10.95 -10.00 19.13
C GLY A 681 11.83 -9.43 18.01
N GLY A 682 11.57 -8.19 17.57
CA GLY A 682 12.46 -7.49 16.64
C GLY A 682 13.78 -7.11 17.28
N ILE A 683 14.78 -6.74 16.47
CA ILE A 683 16.14 -6.43 16.92
C ILE A 683 16.45 -4.94 16.71
N PRO A 684 16.34 -4.09 17.74
CA PRO A 684 16.55 -2.65 17.61
C PRO A 684 17.97 -2.30 17.16
N HIS A 685 18.10 -1.83 15.92
CA HIS A 685 19.39 -1.45 15.35
C HIS A 685 20.05 -0.32 16.14
N ASP A 686 19.23 0.59 16.63
CA ASP A 686 19.67 1.75 17.38
C ASP A 686 20.25 1.37 18.75
N THR A 687 19.55 0.54 19.53
CA THR A 687 19.99 0.09 20.86
C THR A 687 21.31 -0.68 20.82
N TYR A 688 21.52 -1.49 19.79
CA TYR A 688 22.69 -2.35 19.65
C TYR A 688 23.76 -1.79 18.70
N GLY A 689 23.57 -0.57 18.18
CA GLY A 689 24.52 0.08 17.28
C GLY A 689 24.83 -0.71 16.01
N MET A 690 23.88 -1.49 15.50
CA MET A 690 24.13 -2.49 14.43
C MET A 690 24.78 -1.87 13.20
N THR A 691 24.25 -0.74 12.70
CA THR A 691 24.83 -0.04 11.54
C THR A 691 26.17 0.62 11.88
N SER A 692 26.30 1.23 13.06
CA SER A 692 27.53 1.91 13.47
C SER A 692 28.68 0.94 13.70
N LEU A 693 28.44 -0.28 14.18
CA LEU A 693 29.46 -1.33 14.28
C LEU A 693 30.13 -1.60 12.93
N SER A 694 29.34 -1.68 11.85
CA SER A 694 29.86 -1.83 10.48
C SER A 694 30.74 -0.64 10.09
N ILE A 695 30.25 0.59 10.29
CA ILE A 695 31.01 1.83 9.99
C ILE A 695 32.33 1.85 10.76
N ARG A 696 32.28 1.50 12.04
CA ARG A 696 33.45 1.45 12.93
C ARG A 696 34.49 0.46 12.46
N GLN A 697 34.13 -0.69 11.88
CA GLN A 697 35.14 -1.62 11.35
C GLN A 697 35.95 -1.01 10.20
N TYR A 698 35.34 -0.18 9.35
CA TYR A 698 36.08 0.55 8.32
C TYR A 698 37.02 1.59 8.93
N VAL A 699 36.55 2.35 9.94
CA VAL A 699 37.38 3.33 10.65
C VAL A 699 38.55 2.66 11.37
N LEU A 700 38.30 1.59 12.12
CA LEU A 700 39.32 0.79 12.81
C LEU A 700 40.29 0.13 11.83
N GLY A 701 39.79 -0.32 10.67
CA GLY A 701 40.60 -0.82 9.57
C GLY A 701 41.61 0.21 9.07
N ILE A 702 41.17 1.46 8.85
CA ILE A 702 42.05 2.58 8.48
C ILE A 702 43.11 2.80 9.56
N TYR A 703 42.69 2.84 10.83
CA TYR A 703 43.62 3.06 11.95
C TYR A 703 44.69 1.98 12.03
N LYS A 704 44.29 0.71 11.96
CA LYS A 704 45.20 -0.44 12.01
C LYS A 704 46.19 -0.41 10.84
N GLN A 705 45.70 -0.13 9.64
CA GLN A 705 46.50 -0.21 8.41
C GLN A 705 47.49 0.95 8.26
N LEU A 706 47.19 2.09 8.87
CA LEU A 706 48.02 3.30 8.83
C LEU A 706 48.77 3.56 10.15
N GLY A 707 48.64 2.67 11.15
CA GLY A 707 49.29 2.82 12.45
C GLY A 707 48.81 4.04 13.26
N LEU A 708 47.55 4.42 13.09
CA LEU A 708 46.96 5.60 13.74
C LEU A 708 46.42 5.24 15.13
N ARG A 709 46.57 6.14 16.09
CA ARG A 709 45.93 6.04 17.40
C ARG A 709 44.66 6.88 17.40
N GLU A 710 43.52 6.27 17.67
CA GLU A 710 42.21 6.91 17.60
C GLU A 710 42.12 8.22 18.41
N LYS A 711 42.69 8.26 19.61
CA LYS A 711 42.68 9.46 20.49
C LYS A 711 43.38 10.69 19.89
N ASP A 712 44.26 10.48 18.91
CA ASP A 712 45.00 11.57 18.24
C ASP A 712 44.27 12.06 16.98
N ILE A 713 43.20 11.39 16.56
CA ILE A 713 42.47 11.69 15.33
C ILE A 713 41.44 12.78 15.59
N THR A 714 41.46 13.83 14.77
CA THR A 714 40.38 14.82 14.74
C THR A 714 39.22 14.34 13.87
N LYS A 715 37.99 14.44 14.37
CA LYS A 715 36.77 13.98 13.67
C LYS A 715 35.74 15.08 13.48
N VAL A 716 35.14 15.11 12.30
CA VAL A 716 33.86 15.80 12.02
C VAL A 716 32.78 14.76 11.78
N GLN A 717 31.57 15.05 12.26
CA GLN A 717 30.41 14.19 12.07
C GLN A 717 29.19 15.01 11.66
N THR A 718 28.44 14.50 10.68
CA THR A 718 27.04 14.92 10.48
C THR A 718 26.11 13.87 11.07
N GLY A 719 24.92 14.26 11.51
CA GLY A 719 24.05 13.41 12.33
C GLY A 719 24.39 13.56 13.81
N GLY A 720 23.41 13.98 14.60
CA GLY A 720 23.59 14.40 15.98
C GLY A 720 23.64 13.26 16.98
N PRO A 721 23.82 13.59 18.27
CA PRO A 721 23.72 12.64 19.38
C PRO A 721 22.28 12.11 19.57
N ASP A 722 21.29 12.71 18.93
CA ASP A 722 19.91 12.26 18.90
C ASP A 722 19.68 11.08 17.93
N GLY A 723 20.39 11.07 16.80
CA GLY A 723 20.19 10.09 15.73
C GLY A 723 20.83 8.72 16.01
N ASP A 724 20.32 7.69 15.34
CA ASP A 724 20.76 6.29 15.52
C ASP A 724 22.25 6.08 15.25
N LEU A 725 22.72 6.51 14.07
CA LEU A 725 24.12 6.34 13.70
C LEU A 725 25.01 7.30 14.49
N GLY A 726 24.57 8.55 14.65
CA GLY A 726 25.37 9.62 15.24
C GLY A 726 25.62 9.43 16.74
N SER A 727 24.62 9.00 17.49
CA SER A 727 24.75 8.65 18.91
C SER A 727 25.70 7.45 19.09
N ASN A 728 25.51 6.38 18.32
CA ASN A 728 26.32 5.17 18.43
C ASN A 728 27.76 5.41 17.99
N GLU A 729 28.00 6.23 16.97
CA GLU A 729 29.36 6.64 16.58
C GLU A 729 30.03 7.41 17.72
N ILE A 730 29.31 8.26 18.46
CA ILE A 730 29.82 8.92 19.68
C ILE A 730 30.07 7.91 20.80
N LEU A 731 29.23 6.89 20.98
CA LEU A 731 29.40 5.92 22.07
C LEU A 731 30.52 4.90 21.80
N LEU A 732 30.77 4.56 20.54
CA LEU A 732 31.72 3.52 20.12
C LEU A 732 33.14 4.04 19.86
N SER A 733 33.32 5.36 19.75
CA SER A 733 34.62 5.97 19.43
C SER A 733 35.38 6.48 20.65
N SER A 734 36.62 6.92 20.45
CA SER A 734 37.41 7.67 21.42
C SER A 734 38.21 8.83 20.80
N ASP A 735 37.87 9.20 19.57
CA ASP A 735 38.51 10.28 18.82
C ASP A 735 38.21 11.68 19.39
N LYS A 736 38.97 12.67 18.90
CA LYS A 736 38.75 14.08 19.20
C LYS A 736 37.72 14.66 18.23
N THR A 737 36.43 14.58 18.58
CA THR A 737 35.35 15.22 17.81
C THR A 737 35.48 16.74 17.90
N ILE A 738 35.68 17.41 16.77
CA ILE A 738 35.80 18.88 16.71
C ILE A 738 34.54 19.58 16.19
N ALA A 739 33.66 18.86 15.49
CA ALA A 739 32.37 19.40 15.04
C ALA A 739 31.32 18.31 14.89
N ILE A 740 30.08 18.63 15.30
CA ILE A 740 28.87 17.85 15.06
C ILE A 740 27.82 18.75 14.41
N ILE A 741 27.26 18.29 13.30
CA ILE A 741 26.23 19.00 12.53
C ILE A 741 24.97 18.14 12.53
N ASP A 742 23.87 18.63 13.11
CA ASP A 742 22.61 17.88 13.18
C ASP A 742 21.40 18.70 12.72
N GLY A 743 20.19 18.20 12.98
CA GLY A 743 18.94 18.88 12.60
C GLY A 743 18.72 20.21 13.31
N SER A 744 19.31 20.40 14.49
CA SER A 744 19.14 21.55 15.37
C SER A 744 20.21 22.62 15.20
N GLY A 745 21.38 22.29 14.66
CA GLY A 745 22.45 23.27 14.49
C GLY A 745 23.84 22.70 14.26
N VAL A 746 24.84 23.54 14.53
CA VAL A 746 26.27 23.26 14.40
C VAL A 746 26.94 23.49 15.75
N LEU A 747 27.51 22.43 16.31
CA LEU A 747 28.36 22.47 17.49
C LEU A 747 29.80 22.25 17.05
N ALA A 748 30.70 23.18 17.40
CA ALA A 748 32.10 23.09 17.03
C ALA A 748 33.02 23.56 18.16
N ASP A 749 34.12 22.85 18.34
CA ASP A 749 35.20 23.24 19.25
C ASP A 749 36.55 22.73 18.72
N PRO A 750 37.45 23.63 18.27
CA PRO A 750 38.78 23.23 17.79
C PRO A 750 39.64 22.52 18.86
N ALA A 751 39.41 22.81 20.14
CA ALA A 751 40.06 22.11 21.24
C ALA A 751 39.55 20.67 21.41
N GLY A 752 38.42 20.34 20.80
CA GLY A 752 37.69 19.07 20.94
C GLY A 752 36.48 19.28 21.83
N ILE A 753 35.31 18.84 21.37
CA ILE A 753 34.05 18.95 22.12
C ILE A 753 34.13 18.04 23.36
N ASN A 754 33.64 18.54 24.51
CA ASN A 754 33.65 17.80 25.77
C ASN A 754 33.00 16.42 25.63
N ARG A 755 33.78 15.35 25.87
CA ARG A 755 33.36 13.98 25.60
C ARG A 755 32.26 13.47 26.52
N GLU A 756 32.33 13.79 27.81
CA GLU A 756 31.32 13.37 28.79
C GLU A 756 29.95 13.98 28.47
N GLU A 757 29.94 15.24 28.02
CA GLU A 757 28.73 15.91 27.60
C GLU A 757 28.14 15.31 26.32
N LEU A 758 28.99 14.96 25.35
CA LEU A 758 28.52 14.23 24.16
C LEU A 758 27.93 12.87 24.50
N ILE A 759 28.53 12.13 25.43
CA ILE A 759 27.99 10.85 25.91
C ILE A 759 26.64 11.05 26.60
N ARG A 760 26.48 12.11 27.39
CA ARG A 760 25.19 12.46 28.02
C ARG A 760 24.13 12.73 26.96
N LEU A 761 24.43 13.57 25.97
CA LEU A 761 23.50 13.87 24.87
C LEU A 761 23.14 12.60 24.09
N ALA A 762 24.13 11.76 23.77
CA ALA A 762 23.94 10.51 23.03
C ALA A 762 23.04 9.52 23.78
N LYS A 763 23.28 9.31 25.08
CA LYS A 763 22.45 8.42 25.92
C LYS A 763 21.04 8.96 26.12
N CYS A 764 20.89 10.28 26.22
CA CYS A 764 19.59 10.94 26.38
C CYS A 764 18.86 11.22 25.06
N ARG A 765 19.46 10.92 23.91
CA ARG A 765 18.92 11.21 22.57
C ARG A 765 18.57 12.68 22.35
N LEU A 766 19.46 13.57 22.80
CA LEU A 766 19.29 15.01 22.67
C LEU A 766 20.17 15.54 21.53
N THR A 767 19.62 16.49 20.77
CA THR A 767 20.35 17.21 19.72
C THR A 767 21.45 18.10 20.32
N VAL A 768 22.36 18.59 19.48
CA VAL A 768 23.43 19.50 19.92
C VAL A 768 22.91 20.84 20.47
N ALA A 769 21.67 21.23 20.16
CA ALA A 769 21.03 22.42 20.75
C ALA A 769 20.92 22.36 22.29
N HIS A 770 21.01 21.16 22.88
CA HIS A 770 20.99 20.91 24.32
C HIS A 770 22.39 20.79 24.95
N PHE A 771 23.46 21.06 24.19
CA PHE A 771 24.82 21.04 24.70
C PHE A 771 25.04 22.14 25.75
N ASP A 772 25.64 21.77 26.89
CA ASP A 772 26.05 22.72 27.91
C ASP A 772 27.19 23.63 27.42
N LYS A 773 26.85 24.87 27.03
CA LYS A 773 27.79 25.86 26.51
C LYS A 773 28.94 26.18 27.49
N THR A 774 28.80 25.93 28.79
CA THR A 774 29.88 26.15 29.77
C THR A 774 31.07 25.20 29.59
N LYS A 775 30.86 24.09 28.86
CA LYS A 775 31.88 23.09 28.55
C LYS A 775 32.62 23.34 27.22
N LEU A 776 32.28 24.43 26.51
CA LEU A 776 33.03 24.86 25.33
C LEU A 776 34.34 25.51 25.75
N SER A 777 35.37 25.32 24.94
CA SER A 777 36.58 26.13 25.02
C SER A 777 36.32 27.56 24.57
N LYS A 778 37.30 28.46 24.77
CA LYS A 778 37.23 29.85 24.34
C LYS A 778 36.97 30.04 22.82
N ASP A 779 37.30 29.04 22.02
CA ASP A 779 37.16 29.06 20.55
C ASP A 779 35.96 28.22 20.08
N GLY A 780 35.25 27.58 21.01
CA GLY A 780 34.08 26.74 20.73
C GLY A 780 32.79 27.53 20.61
N TYR A 781 31.85 27.02 19.82
CA TYR A 781 30.55 27.65 19.60
C TYR A 781 29.45 26.62 19.31
N LEU A 782 28.21 27.05 19.56
CA LEU A 782 26.98 26.38 19.16
C LEU A 782 26.10 27.41 18.46
N VAL A 783 25.79 27.15 17.18
CA VAL A 783 24.83 27.94 16.38
C VAL A 783 23.61 27.07 16.12
N LYS A 784 22.44 27.51 16.56
CA LYS A 784 21.17 26.80 16.33
C LYS A 784 20.50 27.28 15.04
N VAL A 785 19.67 26.42 14.44
CA VAL A 785 18.99 26.73 13.16
C VAL A 785 18.00 27.89 13.27
N GLU A 786 17.46 28.14 14.46
CA GLU A 786 16.55 29.24 14.79
C GLU A 786 17.25 30.58 15.10
N GLU A 787 18.58 30.59 15.24
CA GLU A 787 19.34 31.79 15.58
C GLU A 787 19.73 32.60 14.32
N GLN A 788 19.73 33.93 14.46
CA GLN A 788 20.14 34.89 13.43
C GLN A 788 21.18 35.85 14.00
N ASP A 789 22.03 36.39 13.13
CA ASP A 789 23.11 37.32 13.46
C ASP A 789 24.04 36.87 14.62
N VAL A 790 24.34 35.57 14.69
CA VAL A 790 25.19 35.00 15.73
C VAL A 790 26.65 35.35 15.47
N ARG A 791 27.28 36.08 16.39
CA ARG A 791 28.72 36.37 16.34
C ARG A 791 29.53 35.21 16.90
N LEU A 792 30.37 34.59 16.07
CA LEU A 792 31.29 33.52 16.46
C LEU A 792 32.51 34.07 17.24
N PRO A 793 33.25 33.22 17.98
CA PRO A 793 34.51 33.61 18.62
C PRO A 793 35.55 34.17 17.65
N SER A 794 35.48 33.81 16.36
CA SER A 794 36.32 34.36 15.28
C SER A 794 35.99 35.81 14.91
N GLY A 795 34.85 36.33 15.37
CA GLY A 795 34.30 37.64 14.97
C GLY A 795 33.40 37.60 13.74
N GLU A 796 33.28 36.46 13.05
CA GLU A 796 32.33 36.24 11.95
C GLU A 796 30.89 36.33 12.46
N ILE A 797 30.01 36.94 11.66
CA ILE A 797 28.57 37.01 11.94
C ILE A 797 27.86 36.00 11.05
N VAL A 798 27.15 35.06 11.67
CA VAL A 798 26.29 34.10 11.02
C VAL A 798 24.89 34.72 10.89
N LEU A 799 24.52 35.12 9.68
CA LEU A 799 23.24 35.79 9.41
C LEU A 799 22.03 34.86 9.66
N ASP A 800 22.12 33.61 9.20
CA ASP A 800 21.06 32.62 9.34
C ASP A 800 21.64 31.25 9.75
N GLY A 801 21.16 30.72 10.87
CA GLY A 801 21.62 29.44 11.41
C GLY A 801 21.25 28.23 10.55
N THR A 802 20.16 28.29 9.79
CA THR A 802 19.74 27.21 8.88
C THR A 802 20.69 27.08 7.70
N ASP A 803 21.02 28.20 7.05
CA ASP A 803 21.98 28.26 5.95
C ASP A 803 23.38 27.88 6.43
N PHE A 804 23.78 28.37 7.61
CA PHE A 804 25.05 27.99 8.23
C PHE A 804 25.15 26.48 8.44
N ARG A 805 24.12 25.86 9.03
CA ARG A 805 24.05 24.40 9.22
C ARG A 805 24.13 23.66 7.89
N ASN A 806 23.42 24.12 6.87
CA ASN A 806 23.38 23.46 5.56
C ASN A 806 24.75 23.43 4.86
N GLY A 807 25.58 24.47 5.04
CA GLY A 807 26.93 24.56 4.47
C GLY A 807 28.08 24.16 5.42
N ALA A 808 27.79 23.83 6.67
CA ALA A 808 28.79 23.71 7.73
C ALA A 808 29.90 22.67 7.45
N HIS A 809 29.56 21.55 6.81
CA HIS A 809 30.49 20.47 6.51
C HIS A 809 31.61 20.87 5.53
N PHE A 810 31.44 21.96 4.76
CA PHE A 810 32.48 22.52 3.90
C PHE A 810 33.51 23.36 4.67
N ARG A 811 33.19 23.77 5.89
CA ARG A 811 33.98 24.76 6.65
C ARG A 811 35.05 24.13 7.54
N PHE A 812 34.87 22.87 7.92
CA PHE A 812 35.75 22.19 8.86
C PHE A 812 36.88 21.44 8.16
N LYS A 813 38.05 21.39 8.81
CA LYS A 813 39.20 20.56 8.42
C LYS A 813 39.52 19.60 9.55
N ALA A 814 39.62 18.30 9.25
CA ALA A 814 39.91 17.25 10.22
C ALA A 814 40.59 16.05 9.55
N ASP A 815 41.06 15.09 10.34
CA ASP A 815 41.61 13.86 9.79
C ASP A 815 40.49 12.96 9.22
N LEU A 816 39.40 12.81 9.97
CA LEU A 816 38.29 11.90 9.66
C LEU A 816 36.95 12.66 9.53
N PHE A 817 36.18 12.33 8.50
CA PHE A 817 34.78 12.72 8.37
C PHE A 817 33.87 11.49 8.30
N VAL A 818 32.93 11.38 9.24
CA VAL A 818 31.95 10.29 9.28
C VAL A 818 30.55 10.87 9.15
N PRO A 819 29.97 10.94 7.95
CA PRO A 819 28.60 11.38 7.81
C PRO A 819 27.66 10.28 8.34
N CYS A 820 27.04 10.52 9.48
CA CYS A 820 26.04 9.64 10.13
C CYS A 820 24.60 10.14 9.91
N GLY A 821 24.43 11.28 9.25
CA GLY A 821 23.15 11.85 8.85
C GLY A 821 23.36 12.97 7.83
N GLY A 822 22.27 13.58 7.37
CA GLY A 822 22.30 14.64 6.36
C GLY A 822 21.39 14.34 5.18
N ARG A 823 21.24 15.32 4.29
CA ARG A 823 20.44 15.17 3.08
C ARG A 823 21.21 14.33 2.05
N PRO A 824 20.53 13.46 1.28
CA PRO A 824 21.13 12.87 0.09
C PRO A 824 21.71 13.94 -0.82
N GLU A 825 22.84 13.63 -1.45
CA GLU A 825 23.57 14.51 -2.37
C GLU A 825 24.00 15.86 -1.77
N ALA A 826 24.15 15.92 -0.43
CA ALA A 826 24.68 17.10 0.26
C ALA A 826 26.01 17.55 -0.33
N VAL A 827 26.86 16.58 -0.72
CA VAL A 827 28.07 16.84 -1.50
C VAL A 827 27.93 16.20 -2.88
N ASN A 828 27.94 17.04 -3.90
CA ASN A 828 27.76 16.67 -5.29
C ASN A 828 28.81 17.34 -6.18
N VAL A 829 28.74 17.15 -7.50
CA VAL A 829 29.79 17.62 -8.40
C VAL A 829 29.90 19.15 -8.46
N SER A 830 28.80 19.88 -8.22
CA SER A 830 28.81 21.34 -8.30
C SER A 830 29.43 22.00 -7.06
N ASN A 831 29.45 21.31 -5.91
CA ASN A 831 29.94 21.88 -4.65
C ASN A 831 31.16 21.16 -4.04
N VAL A 832 31.56 19.96 -4.52
CA VAL A 832 32.66 19.18 -3.93
C VAL A 832 34.00 19.91 -3.86
N ALA A 833 34.24 20.88 -4.77
CA ALA A 833 35.44 21.70 -4.77
C ALA A 833 35.62 22.51 -3.47
N ALA A 834 34.54 22.78 -2.73
CA ALA A 834 34.58 23.45 -1.43
C ALA A 834 35.19 22.58 -0.31
N LEU A 835 35.41 21.28 -0.53
CA LEU A 835 36.12 20.38 0.38
C LEU A 835 37.64 20.34 0.14
N THR A 836 38.14 21.26 -0.68
CA THR A 836 39.57 21.43 -0.95
C THR A 836 39.95 22.87 -0.74
N ASP A 837 41.12 23.11 -0.17
CA ASP A 837 41.64 24.47 -0.03
C ASP A 837 42.19 25.01 -1.36
N THR A 838 42.65 26.26 -1.33
CA THR A 838 43.19 26.97 -2.50
C THR A 838 44.42 26.29 -3.11
N GLU A 839 45.12 25.44 -2.36
CA GLU A 839 46.28 24.66 -2.81
C GLU A 839 45.86 23.26 -3.33
N GLY A 840 44.56 22.96 -3.31
CA GLY A 840 44.00 21.68 -3.74
C GLY A 840 44.12 20.57 -2.69
N LYS A 841 44.54 20.88 -1.46
CA LYS A 841 44.62 19.91 -0.37
C LYS A 841 43.23 19.66 0.22
N PRO A 842 42.82 18.40 0.39
CA PRO A 842 41.49 18.08 0.90
C PRO A 842 41.36 18.44 2.38
N HIS A 843 40.17 18.88 2.79
CA HIS A 843 39.83 19.18 4.18
C HIS A 843 39.84 17.95 5.08
N PHE A 844 39.61 16.76 4.51
CA PHE A 844 39.57 15.48 5.19
C PHE A 844 40.52 14.49 4.54
N LYS A 845 41.22 13.68 5.35
CA LYS A 845 42.09 12.59 4.85
C LYS A 845 41.30 11.30 4.64
N TYR A 846 40.35 11.05 5.54
CA TYR A 846 39.58 9.82 5.62
C TYR A 846 38.08 10.15 5.63
N ILE A 847 37.31 9.43 4.82
CA ILE A 847 35.85 9.55 4.79
C ILE A 847 35.25 8.14 4.83
N VAL A 848 34.34 7.90 5.78
CA VAL A 848 33.59 6.64 5.89
C VAL A 848 32.11 6.98 5.94
N GLU A 849 31.39 6.70 4.85
CA GLU A 849 29.99 7.10 4.73
C GLU A 849 29.05 6.19 5.54
N GLY A 850 28.42 6.73 6.58
CA GLY A 850 27.34 6.06 7.30
C GLY A 850 25.95 6.36 6.72
N ALA A 851 25.69 7.62 6.41
CA ALA A 851 24.46 8.09 5.79
C ALA A 851 24.35 7.60 4.35
N ASN A 852 23.14 7.19 3.94
CA ASN A 852 22.88 6.80 2.55
C ASN A 852 23.00 8.02 1.62
N LEU A 853 23.77 7.86 0.54
CA LEU A 853 23.88 8.80 -0.58
C LEU A 853 24.32 10.22 -0.19
N PHE A 854 25.09 10.41 0.88
CA PHE A 854 25.56 11.75 1.27
C PHE A 854 26.45 12.39 0.19
N PHE A 855 27.38 11.61 -0.38
CA PHE A 855 28.19 12.01 -1.53
C PHE A 855 27.62 11.43 -2.84
N THR A 856 27.60 12.21 -3.92
CA THR A 856 27.37 11.64 -5.26
C THR A 856 28.60 10.87 -5.74
N GLN A 857 28.42 9.95 -6.69
CA GLN A 857 29.56 9.18 -7.24
C GLN A 857 30.66 10.08 -7.80
N GLN A 858 30.29 11.17 -8.48
CA GLN A 858 31.25 12.12 -9.04
C GLN A 858 32.04 12.86 -7.95
N ALA A 859 31.37 13.24 -6.85
CA ALA A 859 32.04 13.85 -5.70
C ALA A 859 33.05 12.88 -5.08
N ARG A 860 32.71 11.60 -4.95
CA ARG A 860 33.64 10.57 -4.44
C ARG A 860 34.89 10.45 -5.31
N LEU A 861 34.72 10.34 -6.63
CA LEU A 861 35.84 10.25 -7.57
C LEU A 861 36.72 11.50 -7.53
N HIS A 862 36.11 12.69 -7.37
CA HIS A 862 36.84 13.95 -7.22
C HIS A 862 37.75 13.95 -5.97
N LEU A 863 37.25 13.43 -4.84
CA LEU A 863 38.00 13.36 -3.58
C LEU A 863 39.10 12.29 -3.62
N GLU A 864 38.81 11.10 -4.15
CA GLU A 864 39.83 10.04 -4.26
C GLU A 864 40.98 10.42 -5.20
N LYS A 865 40.72 11.17 -6.28
CA LYS A 865 41.78 11.75 -7.14
C LYS A 865 42.77 12.62 -6.35
N ARG A 866 42.32 13.23 -5.26
CA ARG A 866 43.13 14.03 -4.32
C ARG A 866 43.64 13.24 -3.12
N LYS A 867 43.70 11.91 -3.26
CA LYS A 867 44.26 10.97 -2.26
C LYS A 867 43.47 10.88 -0.96
N VAL A 868 42.21 11.32 -0.94
CA VAL A 868 41.29 11.02 0.16
C VAL A 868 40.99 9.52 0.17
N VAL A 869 41.12 8.87 1.33
CA VAL A 869 40.68 7.48 1.49
C VAL A 869 39.19 7.50 1.81
N LEU A 870 38.37 7.11 0.83
CA LEU A 870 36.91 7.14 0.94
C LEU A 870 36.34 5.73 0.86
N PHE A 871 35.46 5.40 1.80
CA PHE A 871 34.62 4.20 1.77
C PHE A 871 33.15 4.60 1.66
N LYS A 872 32.51 4.11 0.60
CA LYS A 872 31.12 4.43 0.28
C LYS A 872 30.14 3.69 1.19
N ASP A 873 28.97 4.30 1.32
CA ASP A 873 27.84 3.88 2.13
C ASP A 873 27.41 2.44 1.88
N SER A 874 27.27 2.01 0.62
CA SER A 874 26.83 0.65 0.27
C SER A 874 27.80 -0.46 0.70
N SER A 875 28.97 -0.11 1.26
CA SER A 875 29.87 -1.03 1.95
C SER A 875 29.89 -0.77 3.45
N ALA A 876 30.11 0.49 3.85
CA ALA A 876 30.32 0.85 5.25
C ALA A 876 29.07 0.71 6.13
N ASN A 877 27.85 0.92 5.60
CA ASN A 877 26.62 1.03 6.40
C ASN A 877 25.72 -0.22 6.37
N LYS A 878 26.30 -1.39 6.11
CA LYS A 878 25.55 -2.66 5.93
C LYS A 878 25.09 -3.33 7.23
N GLY A 879 25.53 -2.88 8.39
CA GLY A 879 25.22 -3.55 9.65
C GLY A 879 23.72 -3.72 9.91
N GLY A 880 22.92 -2.68 9.67
CA GLY A 880 21.46 -2.78 9.78
C GLY A 880 20.82 -3.81 8.83
N VAL A 881 21.30 -3.92 7.58
CA VAL A 881 20.74 -4.93 6.65
C VAL A 881 21.15 -6.35 7.03
N THR A 882 22.32 -6.53 7.64
CA THR A 882 22.75 -7.83 8.16
C THR A 882 21.92 -8.23 9.38
N SER A 883 21.73 -7.31 10.33
CA SER A 883 20.88 -7.53 11.51
C SER A 883 19.45 -7.93 11.13
N SER A 884 18.81 -7.17 10.23
CA SER A 884 17.48 -7.50 9.76
C SER A 884 17.41 -8.83 8.98
N SER A 885 18.51 -9.32 8.41
CA SER A 885 18.53 -10.61 7.66
C SER A 885 18.52 -11.76 8.66
N LEU A 886 19.30 -11.61 9.72
CA LEU A 886 19.32 -12.55 10.84
C LEU A 886 18.02 -12.48 11.68
N GLU A 887 17.30 -11.35 11.68
CA GLU A 887 15.93 -11.28 12.21
C GLU A 887 14.94 -12.10 11.35
N VAL A 888 15.02 -12.00 10.00
CA VAL A 888 14.23 -12.84 9.08
C VAL A 888 14.54 -14.32 9.29
N LEU A 889 15.83 -14.68 9.34
CA LEU A 889 16.26 -16.06 9.56
C LEU A 889 15.68 -16.63 10.86
N ALA A 890 15.72 -15.88 11.97
CA ALA A 890 15.11 -16.33 13.22
C ALA A 890 13.58 -16.52 13.10
N GLY A 891 12.90 -15.65 12.37
CA GLY A 891 11.45 -15.74 12.11
C GLY A 891 11.05 -16.97 11.28
N LEU A 892 11.89 -17.37 10.31
CA LEU A 892 11.69 -18.58 9.51
C LEU A 892 12.13 -19.86 10.23
N ALA A 893 13.19 -19.78 11.03
CA ALA A 893 13.82 -20.92 11.69
C ALA A 893 13.05 -21.43 12.92
N LEU A 894 12.48 -20.53 13.72
CA LEU A 894 11.81 -20.87 14.97
C LEU A 894 10.33 -21.18 14.73
N ALA A 895 9.84 -22.26 15.36
CA ALA A 895 8.40 -22.51 15.45
C ALA A 895 7.72 -21.35 16.22
N THR A 896 6.42 -21.18 16.05
CA THR A 896 5.72 -20.03 16.65
C THR A 896 5.89 -19.98 18.16
N GLN A 897 5.70 -21.09 18.88
CA GLN A 897 5.89 -21.12 20.33
C GLN A 897 7.35 -20.84 20.74
N GLU A 898 8.32 -21.44 20.04
CA GLU A 898 9.75 -21.19 20.28
C GLU A 898 10.09 -19.70 20.08
N TYR A 899 9.56 -19.07 19.04
CA TYR A 899 9.77 -17.64 18.77
C TYR A 899 9.17 -16.76 19.88
N LEU A 900 7.93 -17.05 20.31
CA LEU A 900 7.29 -16.33 21.41
C LEU A 900 8.09 -16.47 22.72
N ASP A 901 8.67 -17.64 22.97
CA ASP A 901 9.41 -17.90 24.20
C ASP A 901 10.84 -17.36 24.21
N LEU A 902 11.52 -17.38 23.06
CA LEU A 902 12.93 -17.05 22.93
C LEU A 902 13.18 -15.62 22.47
N MET A 903 12.36 -15.09 21.55
CA MET A 903 12.61 -13.78 20.93
C MET A 903 11.82 -12.64 21.59
N ILE A 904 10.62 -12.90 22.10
CA ILE A 904 9.78 -11.88 22.74
C ILE A 904 10.18 -11.72 24.21
N PHE A 905 10.19 -10.48 24.69
CA PHE A 905 10.60 -10.20 26.07
C PHE A 905 9.53 -10.67 27.05
N LYS A 906 9.98 -11.24 28.18
CA LYS A 906 9.12 -11.60 29.30
C LYS A 906 9.40 -10.63 30.45
N ASP A 907 8.35 -10.02 30.99
CA ASP A 907 8.45 -8.98 32.04
C ASP A 907 9.43 -7.85 31.66
N ALA A 908 9.36 -7.39 30.40
CA ALA A 908 10.23 -6.39 29.80
C ALA A 908 11.73 -6.75 29.75
N LYS A 909 12.09 -8.04 29.90
CA LYS A 909 13.47 -8.53 29.81
C LYS A 909 13.67 -9.49 28.63
N PRO A 910 14.79 -9.39 27.90
CA PRO A 910 15.15 -10.36 26.87
C PRO A 910 15.53 -11.70 27.49
N SER A 911 15.27 -12.79 26.78
CA SER A 911 15.77 -14.12 27.15
C SER A 911 17.30 -14.21 27.00
N ASP A 912 17.90 -15.22 27.62
CA ASP A 912 19.34 -15.51 27.45
C ASP A 912 19.67 -15.86 25.99
N PHE A 913 18.74 -16.54 25.31
CA PHE A 913 18.87 -16.84 23.88
C PHE A 913 18.93 -15.54 23.06
N TYR A 914 17.99 -14.62 23.29
CA TYR A 914 17.93 -13.35 22.55
C TYR A 914 19.22 -12.54 22.74
N GLN A 915 19.74 -12.44 23.97
CA GLN A 915 20.97 -11.70 24.24
C GLN A 915 22.19 -12.31 23.54
N LYS A 916 22.33 -13.65 23.58
CA LYS A 916 23.41 -14.36 22.86
C LYS A 916 23.29 -14.18 21.36
N TYR A 917 22.07 -14.31 20.83
CA TYR A 917 21.80 -14.16 19.40
C TYR A 917 22.12 -12.76 18.90
N VAL A 918 21.70 -11.71 19.62
CA VAL A 918 22.04 -10.31 19.29
C VAL A 918 23.55 -10.08 19.30
N LYS A 919 24.27 -10.63 20.28
CA LYS A 919 25.72 -10.51 20.35
C LYS A 919 26.41 -11.19 19.15
N GLU A 920 25.97 -12.40 18.79
CA GLU A 920 26.48 -13.12 17.62
C GLU A 920 26.20 -12.36 16.32
N ILE A 921 25.04 -11.68 16.21
CA ILE A 921 24.74 -10.77 15.09
C ILE A 921 25.76 -9.61 15.02
N GLN A 922 26.08 -8.97 16.16
CA GLN A 922 27.07 -7.89 16.21
C GLN A 922 28.46 -8.36 15.80
N GLU A 923 28.84 -9.57 16.21
CA GLU A 923 30.10 -10.23 15.80
C GLU A 923 30.11 -10.46 14.29
N LYS A 924 29.04 -11.04 13.72
CA LYS A 924 28.94 -11.30 12.27
C LYS A 924 28.98 -10.01 11.44
N ILE A 925 28.30 -8.96 11.89
CA ILE A 925 28.37 -7.62 11.27
C ILE A 925 29.82 -7.14 11.23
N SER A 926 30.52 -7.28 12.34
CA SER A 926 31.90 -6.81 12.47
C SER A 926 32.86 -7.62 11.58
N GLU A 927 32.72 -8.94 11.57
CA GLU A 927 33.50 -9.84 10.72
C GLU A 927 33.33 -9.51 9.22
N ASN A 928 32.08 -9.39 8.76
CA ASN A 928 31.78 -9.12 7.36
C ASN A 928 32.30 -7.73 6.94
N ALA A 929 32.13 -6.70 7.78
CA ALA A 929 32.62 -5.35 7.48
C ALA A 929 34.15 -5.29 7.44
N ALA A 930 34.83 -5.99 8.35
CA ALA A 930 36.30 -6.08 8.36
C ALA A 930 36.82 -6.84 7.13
N ALA A 931 36.17 -7.94 6.74
CA ALA A 931 36.52 -8.72 5.56
C ALA A 931 36.39 -7.90 4.26
N GLU A 932 35.28 -7.18 4.09
CA GLU A 932 35.08 -6.31 2.93
C GLU A 932 36.09 -5.15 2.91
N PHE A 933 36.33 -4.49 4.05
CA PHE A 933 37.37 -3.47 4.18
C PHE A 933 38.73 -3.99 3.70
N HIS A 934 39.17 -5.15 4.20
CA HIS A 934 40.44 -5.74 3.83
C HIS A 934 40.51 -6.12 2.34
N CYS A 935 39.41 -6.62 1.78
CA CYS A 935 39.33 -6.93 0.35
C CYS A 935 39.51 -5.67 -0.51
N ILE A 936 38.76 -4.61 -0.24
CA ILE A 936 38.85 -3.33 -0.97
C ILE A 936 40.25 -2.73 -0.80
N TRP A 937 40.80 -2.75 0.42
CA TRP A 937 42.12 -2.22 0.70
C TRP A 937 43.22 -2.95 -0.08
N ARG A 938 43.21 -4.28 -0.03
CA ARG A 938 44.17 -5.15 -0.74
C ARG A 938 44.09 -4.94 -2.24
N GLU A 939 42.89 -4.86 -2.80
CA GLU A 939 42.71 -4.69 -4.25
C GLU A 939 43.17 -3.31 -4.73
N HIS A 940 42.86 -2.25 -3.98
CA HIS A 940 43.37 -0.91 -4.27
C HIS A 940 44.91 -0.87 -4.21
N ALA A 941 45.50 -1.52 -3.21
CA ALA A 941 46.96 -1.61 -3.08
C ALA A 941 47.60 -2.40 -4.23
N ARG A 942 47.00 -3.54 -4.62
CA ARG A 942 47.44 -4.36 -5.76
C ARG A 942 47.46 -3.58 -7.07
N LEU A 943 46.43 -2.76 -7.30
CA LEU A 943 46.31 -1.88 -8.46
C LEU A 943 47.14 -0.58 -8.34
N GLN A 944 47.93 -0.42 -7.27
CA GLN A 944 48.72 0.79 -7.01
C GLN A 944 47.88 2.09 -7.04
N GLY A 945 46.59 2.00 -6.69
CA GLY A 945 45.65 3.12 -6.74
C GLY A 945 45.22 3.56 -8.14
N ALA A 946 45.45 2.75 -9.18
CA ALA A 946 44.94 3.02 -10.52
C ALA A 946 43.40 3.04 -10.59
N LYS A 947 42.75 2.27 -9.70
CA LYS A 947 41.29 2.24 -9.57
C LYS A 947 40.85 2.78 -8.20
N PRO A 948 39.89 3.74 -8.15
CA PRO A 948 39.32 4.25 -6.91
C PRO A 948 38.62 3.15 -6.08
N ARG A 949 38.68 3.25 -4.75
CA ARG A 949 38.04 2.31 -3.80
C ARG A 949 36.54 2.22 -4.02
N THR A 950 35.91 3.33 -4.39
CA THR A 950 34.48 3.39 -4.66
C THR A 950 34.08 2.55 -5.87
N GLN A 951 34.87 2.57 -6.94
CA GLN A 951 34.65 1.70 -8.09
C GLN A 951 34.97 0.23 -7.78
N ILE A 952 35.97 -0.05 -6.95
CA ILE A 952 36.26 -1.41 -6.47
C ILE A 952 35.08 -1.95 -5.66
N SER A 953 34.48 -1.12 -4.79
CA SER A 953 33.29 -1.46 -4.01
C SER A 953 32.08 -1.79 -4.89
N ASP A 954 31.87 -1.03 -5.97
CA ASP A 954 30.82 -1.33 -6.96
C ASP A 954 31.09 -2.65 -7.67
N GLU A 955 32.31 -2.85 -8.17
CA GLU A 955 32.70 -4.10 -8.87
C GLU A 955 32.57 -5.31 -7.96
N LEU A 956 33.00 -5.19 -6.70
CA LEU A 956 32.88 -6.22 -5.68
C LEU A 956 31.42 -6.60 -5.46
N SER A 957 30.53 -5.62 -5.33
CA SER A 957 29.10 -5.84 -5.15
C SER A 957 28.47 -6.52 -6.37
N ILE A 958 28.85 -6.12 -7.57
CA ILE A 958 28.37 -6.73 -8.83
C ILE A 958 28.87 -8.17 -8.94
N ARG A 959 30.16 -8.42 -8.70
CA ARG A 959 30.76 -9.77 -8.76
C ARG A 959 30.15 -10.72 -7.76
N LEU A 960 29.94 -10.28 -6.51
CA LEU A 960 29.26 -11.06 -5.48
C LEU A 960 27.85 -11.45 -5.91
N ASN A 961 27.08 -10.47 -6.38
CA ASN A 961 25.72 -10.72 -6.83
C ASN A 961 25.67 -11.69 -8.03
N ASN A 962 26.54 -11.53 -9.02
CA ASN A 962 26.58 -12.41 -10.18
C ASN A 962 26.97 -13.84 -9.78
N LEU A 963 28.03 -13.99 -8.98
CA LEU A 963 28.46 -15.31 -8.49
C LEU A 963 27.38 -15.96 -7.63
N GLN A 964 26.71 -15.21 -6.76
CA GLN A 964 25.60 -15.72 -5.96
C GLN A 964 24.47 -16.25 -6.87
N ALA A 965 24.10 -15.53 -7.93
CA ALA A 965 23.08 -15.97 -8.87
C ALA A 965 23.48 -17.23 -9.64
N GLU A 966 24.75 -17.34 -10.04
CA GLU A 966 25.30 -18.57 -10.66
C GLU A 966 25.26 -19.76 -9.68
N LEU A 967 25.65 -19.55 -8.42
CA LEU A 967 25.66 -20.58 -7.39
C LEU A 967 24.26 -21.07 -6.99
N GLU A 968 23.27 -20.17 -6.95
CA GLU A 968 21.86 -20.53 -6.68
C GLU A 968 21.31 -21.54 -7.68
N LEU A 969 21.77 -21.47 -8.93
CA LEU A 969 21.39 -22.34 -10.04
C LEU A 969 22.32 -23.56 -10.21
N SER A 970 23.40 -23.64 -9.44
CA SER A 970 24.39 -24.71 -9.56
C SER A 970 24.01 -25.98 -8.78
N ASP A 971 24.60 -27.10 -9.17
CA ASP A 971 24.51 -28.41 -8.49
C ASP A 971 25.41 -28.50 -7.24
N LEU A 972 26.23 -27.47 -6.96
CA LEU A 972 27.08 -27.44 -5.76
C LEU A 972 26.27 -27.48 -4.46
N PHE A 973 25.05 -26.94 -4.47
CA PHE A 973 24.13 -27.05 -3.34
C PHE A 973 23.64 -28.49 -3.11
N ASP A 974 23.63 -29.32 -4.16
CA ASP A 974 23.15 -30.69 -4.08
C ASP A 974 24.23 -31.63 -3.49
N ASP A 975 25.50 -31.19 -3.40
CA ASP A 975 26.55 -31.87 -2.63
C ASP A 975 26.27 -31.78 -1.12
N VAL A 976 25.69 -32.83 -0.56
CA VAL A 976 25.25 -32.89 0.84
C VAL A 976 26.35 -32.54 1.84
N PRO A 977 27.60 -33.04 1.73
CA PRO A 977 28.68 -32.64 2.63
C PRO A 977 28.96 -31.13 2.60
N SER A 978 29.13 -30.54 1.41
CA SER A 978 29.38 -29.10 1.26
C SER A 978 28.20 -28.27 1.74
N ARG A 979 26.97 -28.65 1.38
CA ARG A 979 25.75 -27.99 1.85
C ARG A 979 25.69 -27.95 3.37
N ARG A 980 25.89 -29.09 4.04
CA ARG A 980 25.83 -29.16 5.52
C ARG A 980 26.97 -28.37 6.18
N GLY A 981 28.18 -28.44 5.63
CA GLY A 981 29.33 -27.70 6.15
C GLY A 981 29.17 -26.18 6.02
N VAL A 982 28.61 -25.70 4.90
CA VAL A 982 28.29 -24.28 4.72
C VAL A 982 27.14 -23.85 5.61
N MET A 983 26.01 -24.56 5.62
CA MET A 983 24.82 -24.15 6.38
C MET A 983 25.10 -24.07 7.89
N ARG A 984 25.94 -24.97 8.43
CA ARG A 984 26.39 -24.90 9.83
C ARG A 984 27.18 -23.64 10.17
N ARG A 985 27.91 -23.07 9.20
CA ARG A 985 28.73 -21.84 9.38
C ARG A 985 28.01 -20.57 8.96
N ALA A 986 27.00 -20.70 8.10
CA ALA A 986 26.20 -19.59 7.61
C ALA A 986 25.09 -19.20 8.60
N ILE A 987 24.49 -20.20 9.27
CA ILE A 987 23.48 -19.99 10.32
C ILE A 987 24.20 -19.69 11.64
N PRO A 988 23.74 -18.69 12.42
CA PRO A 988 24.27 -18.44 13.76
C PRO A 988 24.26 -19.69 14.64
N THR A 989 25.36 -19.93 15.33
CA THR A 989 25.60 -21.08 16.23
C THR A 989 24.52 -21.15 17.29
N THR A 990 24.08 -19.99 17.81
CA THR A 990 22.99 -19.92 18.80
C THR A 990 21.70 -20.57 18.29
N LEU A 991 21.37 -20.41 16.99
CA LEU A 991 20.21 -21.08 16.37
C LEU A 991 20.47 -22.56 16.11
N VAL A 992 21.67 -22.90 15.65
CA VAL A 992 22.05 -24.30 15.37
C VAL A 992 22.02 -25.14 16.65
N ASP A 993 22.52 -24.62 17.76
CA ASP A 993 22.54 -25.30 19.06
C ASP A 993 21.13 -25.44 19.65
N GLN A 994 20.27 -24.45 19.42
CA GLN A 994 18.90 -24.44 19.97
C GLN A 994 17.94 -25.35 19.20
N VAL A 995 18.01 -25.37 17.86
CA VAL A 995 17.03 -26.06 16.99
C VAL A 995 17.60 -27.34 16.39
N GLY A 996 18.92 -27.39 16.15
CA GLY A 996 19.57 -28.45 15.40
C GLY A 996 19.54 -28.20 13.89
N LEU A 997 20.66 -28.50 13.20
CA LEU A 997 20.81 -28.25 11.76
C LEU A 997 19.76 -28.96 10.91
N ASP A 998 19.42 -30.22 11.22
CA ASP A 998 18.47 -30.99 10.41
C ASP A 998 17.06 -30.38 10.44
N ALA A 999 16.58 -30.01 11.62
CA ALA A 999 15.29 -29.34 11.78
C ALA A 999 15.28 -27.94 11.11
N LEU A 1000 16.40 -27.21 11.15
CA LEU A 1000 16.52 -25.93 10.44
C LEU A 1000 16.39 -26.11 8.91
N LEU A 1001 17.05 -27.12 8.35
CA LEU A 1001 16.96 -27.41 6.91
C LEU A 1001 15.59 -27.96 6.48
N GLU A 1002 14.80 -28.52 7.39
CA GLU A 1002 13.40 -28.90 7.12
C GLU A 1002 12.46 -27.68 7.14
N ARG A 1003 12.67 -26.75 8.08
CA ARG A 1003 11.81 -25.57 8.27
C ARG A 1003 12.05 -24.46 7.24
N LEU A 1004 13.30 -24.26 6.82
CA LEU A 1004 13.64 -23.21 5.87
C LEU A 1004 13.19 -23.58 4.44
N PRO A 1005 12.53 -22.68 3.69
CA PRO A 1005 12.24 -22.92 2.27
C PRO A 1005 13.51 -23.20 1.48
N GLU A 1006 13.48 -24.15 0.55
CA GLU A 1006 14.67 -24.53 -0.25
C GLU A 1006 15.26 -23.32 -0.99
N THR A 1007 14.42 -22.43 -1.52
CA THR A 1007 14.87 -21.20 -2.18
C THR A 1007 15.68 -20.30 -1.23
N TYR A 1008 15.28 -20.22 0.04
CA TYR A 1008 16.03 -19.50 1.08
C TYR A 1008 17.33 -20.22 1.44
N GLN A 1009 17.32 -21.55 1.52
CA GLN A 1009 18.54 -22.33 1.78
C GLN A 1009 19.58 -22.16 0.67
N ARG A 1010 19.15 -22.21 -0.60
CA ARG A 1010 20.02 -21.97 -1.76
C ARG A 1010 20.60 -20.57 -1.73
N ALA A 1011 19.79 -19.56 -1.42
CA ALA A 1011 20.25 -18.17 -1.29
C ALA A 1011 21.23 -17.96 -0.12
N LEU A 1012 21.00 -18.60 1.03
CA LEU A 1012 21.91 -18.54 2.18
C LEU A 1012 23.24 -19.22 1.89
N PHE A 1013 23.19 -20.40 1.26
CA PHE A 1013 24.38 -21.11 0.82
C PHE A 1013 25.20 -20.28 -0.19
N SER A 1014 24.55 -19.79 -1.25
CA SER A 1014 25.20 -19.07 -2.34
C SER A 1014 25.84 -17.76 -1.86
N SER A 1015 25.12 -16.96 -1.06
CA SER A 1015 25.61 -15.70 -0.50
C SER A 1015 26.81 -15.92 0.43
N TRP A 1016 26.78 -16.95 1.27
CA TRP A 1016 27.90 -17.29 2.14
C TRP A 1016 29.13 -17.72 1.33
N VAL A 1017 28.95 -18.63 0.36
CA VAL A 1017 30.03 -19.13 -0.50
C VAL A 1017 30.64 -17.99 -1.32
N ALA A 1018 29.81 -17.16 -1.96
CA ALA A 1018 30.27 -16.04 -2.77
C ALA A 1018 31.05 -15.01 -1.96
N SER A 1019 30.51 -14.57 -0.82
CA SER A 1019 31.16 -13.59 0.06
C SER A 1019 32.49 -14.09 0.60
N HIS A 1020 32.54 -15.30 1.16
CA HIS A 1020 33.75 -15.84 1.77
C HIS A 1020 34.83 -16.16 0.72
N TYR A 1021 34.44 -16.58 -0.48
CA TYR A 1021 35.35 -16.77 -1.59
C TYR A 1021 35.97 -15.44 -2.04
N ILE A 1022 35.13 -14.46 -2.41
CA ILE A 1022 35.62 -13.19 -2.97
C ILE A 1022 36.38 -12.38 -1.93
N TYR A 1023 35.96 -12.37 -0.65
CA TYR A 1023 36.74 -11.68 0.38
C TYR A 1023 38.10 -12.33 0.63
N LYS A 1024 38.20 -13.67 0.52
CA LYS A 1024 39.47 -14.38 0.68
C LYS A 1024 40.41 -14.15 -0.50
N TYR A 1025 39.94 -14.35 -1.74
CA TYR A 1025 40.79 -14.38 -2.94
C TYR A 1025 40.78 -13.09 -3.78
N GLY A 1026 39.85 -12.18 -3.53
CA GLY A 1026 39.73 -10.90 -4.23
C GLY A 1026 38.80 -10.93 -5.45
N VAL A 1027 38.57 -9.76 -6.05
CA VAL A 1027 37.59 -9.54 -7.12
C VAL A 1027 37.98 -10.22 -8.45
N ASN A 1028 39.28 -10.46 -8.65
CA ASN A 1028 39.88 -11.08 -9.84
C ASN A 1028 40.30 -12.54 -9.62
N SER A 1029 39.72 -13.21 -8.62
CA SER A 1029 39.99 -14.60 -8.28
C SER A 1029 39.65 -15.56 -9.43
N SER A 1030 40.48 -16.59 -9.63
CA SER A 1030 40.38 -17.54 -10.76
C SER A 1030 39.48 -18.75 -10.45
N SER A 1031 39.06 -19.49 -11.47
CA SER A 1031 38.35 -20.77 -11.27
C SER A 1031 39.19 -21.79 -10.47
N VAL A 1032 40.52 -21.70 -10.52
CA VAL A 1032 41.43 -22.54 -9.71
C VAL A 1032 41.35 -22.16 -8.24
N ASP A 1033 41.28 -20.86 -7.91
CA ASP A 1033 41.08 -20.41 -6.54
C ASP A 1033 39.73 -20.89 -5.99
N PHE A 1034 38.68 -20.84 -6.81
CA PHE A 1034 37.38 -21.36 -6.44
C PHE A 1034 37.42 -22.87 -6.17
N PHE A 1035 38.13 -23.64 -7.01
CA PHE A 1035 38.31 -25.07 -6.77
C PHE A 1035 38.99 -25.35 -5.42
N HIS A 1036 40.04 -24.61 -5.08
CA HIS A 1036 40.71 -24.73 -3.78
C HIS A 1036 39.79 -24.36 -2.63
N PHE A 1037 38.99 -23.30 -2.77
CA PHE A 1037 37.99 -22.91 -1.78
C PHE A 1037 36.88 -23.96 -1.61
N ALA A 1038 36.37 -24.50 -2.72
CA ALA A 1038 35.29 -25.48 -2.75
C ALA A 1038 35.63 -26.77 -1.97
N ARG A 1039 36.90 -27.20 -1.99
CA ARG A 1039 37.38 -28.37 -1.23
C ARG A 1039 37.25 -28.24 0.28
N ASP A 1040 37.17 -27.02 0.80
CA ASP A 1040 37.02 -26.73 2.23
C ASP A 1040 35.55 -26.49 2.64
N LEU A 1041 34.59 -26.60 1.71
CA LEU A 1041 33.16 -26.37 2.01
C LEU A 1041 32.55 -27.48 2.86
N ALA A 1042 33.00 -28.71 2.68
CA ALA A 1042 32.53 -29.88 3.42
C ALA A 1042 33.12 -30.01 4.84
N ARG A 1043 34.14 -29.20 5.17
CA ARG A 1043 34.71 -29.09 6.52
C ARG A 1043 33.87 -28.11 7.34
#